data_AF-A0A814ZH22-F1
#
_entry.id   AF-A0A814ZH22-F1
#
_cell.length_a   1.000
_cell.length_b   1.000
_cell.length_c   1.000
_cell.angle_alpha   90.00
_cell.angle_beta   90.00
_cell.angle_gamma   90.00
#
_symmetry.space_group_name_H-M   'P 1'
#
loop_
_entity.id
_entity.type
_entity.pdbx_description
1 polymer ?
#
loop_
_entity_poly.entity_id
_entity_poly.type
_entity_poly.pdbx_seq_one_letter_code
_entity_poly.pdbx_strand_id
1 'polypeptide(L)'
;MHESFLLGEHLLLIGPQGVAKNRIVDHYLQTLKLPREYIQLHRDTTVQSLTIQANIIDGRIVYEDSPLIKAIKEGSIAVIDEADKAPTNVTGILKSLIESGSMFLSDGRRVYPKDTGDISTIPSNMIIRTHPNFRMIVLANRPGFPFLGNDFFLSLGDHFSTFPILNPPRESEIILLQNFAPNLQREKLEQLVDVFTELRQLSIDGIISYPYSLRELVSIVKHLNMFPNESLADVVRNVFDLDNYNTDVIDRIRSILHRHGIPFDIQKRTVNLTNSHPLKLFSNQETWPMEILENENLEYSSSPIIFNEKSNKQPIKTIESIQRSDSRTQNFSELMFRYRLPLDETTYVHDLNVLKENKTVLVLTGNPISLWTFKLGKNQAKKIDLNSIFTNNTNRFTTPNYQLCVIPGNDKQVVVGDLPNQIWTLVDIDNGQSSVIQSNNSSLTQTITRKFNEMLAQRTASTSRSVYNSTNGQLLQYIHNHNSICILNFMKNIIQQIKLPFPVRHAIPFGDQWLLTDHGQKSSSSYLLNTNHEEKPILSMVQYNLDTIGLANSGGDFNKNSLWFSSSNDYLGKINTNENKNNLIAERYKRSKVLSSNDASPQEVFEKRRLQTFINKQQSLITSFFNKNEIDKKYITKTDIPESSILSYIELIDLKRHLVTYVPIQRLQEQNSRSSTSQHEWHMQTKSSSGVIAAQCDDDSLITIDSRANIYHWEITPSNLQISLDTWSKQTGRVGEHSLDIEYLKDGKTDLNGPKHGKVDPENQPHVGGNQWAGGSGGRDTAGLGGIGGPYRLDSGHQVYQVPDDVKAAVPEHIRKAAKELGQKVFKERLKEIEMSEYEHEVYEKYINKISSEIKMLRSIIESLEAKSHDRQWVRHRTTGDWDERKLIEGIIGEKSIYKYRADVPPEPGSPQTKAKRLRLVVDLSASMYRFNGVDNRLERQCECVLIFLESLAGFEHKFVYDIVGHSGDEHSIELIRKNQPPKNNKERLKLLKLMYTHTMFCSSGDNTFSALKTAIDALQAEPDDTVDERFVIVISDANFDRYGLSPKVFGKMLQSNENVQCFAMFIGSLGQQASLLQQNLPSGKGFVCLETNQIPKVLKTIFTSDVLH
;
A
#
# COMPACT_ATOMS: atom_id res chain seq x y z
N MET A 1 -28.50 -29.05 32.60
CA MET A 1 -29.47 -29.06 31.49
C MET A 1 -30.40 -30.27 31.55
N HIS A 2 -29.88 -31.51 31.52
CA HIS A 2 -30.75 -32.69 31.51
C HIS A 2 -31.63 -32.83 32.75
N GLU A 3 -31.08 -32.58 33.95
CA GLU A 3 -31.83 -32.60 35.20
C GLU A 3 -32.99 -31.60 35.23
N SER A 4 -32.74 -30.33 34.87
CA SER A 4 -33.77 -29.28 34.73
C SER A 4 -34.88 -29.67 33.75
N PHE A 5 -34.51 -30.29 32.61
CA PHE A 5 -35.48 -30.74 31.63
C PHE A 5 -36.39 -31.86 32.18
N LEU A 6 -35.82 -32.80 32.95
CA LEU A 6 -36.58 -33.87 33.63
C LEU A 6 -37.51 -33.33 34.71
N LEU A 7 -37.10 -32.27 35.41
CA LEU A 7 -37.94 -31.55 36.39
C LEU A 7 -39.10 -30.78 35.74
N GLY A 8 -39.11 -30.69 34.41
CA GLY A 8 -40.17 -30.07 33.65
C GLY A 8 -39.96 -28.58 33.37
N GLU A 9 -38.77 -28.07 33.61
CA GLU A 9 -38.44 -26.66 33.47
C GLU A 9 -38.23 -26.26 31.99
N HIS A 10 -38.53 -25.00 31.68
CA HIS A 10 -38.13 -24.38 30.42
C HIS A 10 -36.64 -24.00 30.49
N LEU A 11 -35.93 -24.11 29.36
CA LEU A 11 -34.48 -23.89 29.31
C LEU A 11 -34.16 -22.59 28.57
N LEU A 12 -33.15 -21.86 29.07
CA LEU A 12 -32.60 -20.67 28.42
C LEU A 12 -31.09 -20.83 28.24
N LEU A 13 -30.61 -20.80 27.01
CA LEU A 13 -29.18 -20.82 26.70
C LEU A 13 -28.73 -19.43 26.26
N ILE A 14 -27.86 -18.81 27.06
CA ILE A 14 -27.32 -17.47 26.80
C ILE A 14 -25.85 -17.58 26.46
N GLY A 15 -25.41 -16.92 25.40
CA GLY A 15 -23.99 -16.89 25.05
C GLY A 15 -23.70 -16.01 23.84
N PRO A 16 -22.42 -15.74 23.52
CA PRO A 16 -22.05 -15.00 22.32
C PRO A 16 -22.59 -15.64 21.03
N GLN A 17 -22.63 -14.87 19.94
CA GLN A 17 -23.01 -15.39 18.64
C GLN A 17 -21.97 -16.43 18.16
N GLY A 18 -22.43 -17.49 17.49
CA GLY A 18 -21.54 -18.46 16.86
C GLY A 18 -20.91 -19.52 17.78
N VAL A 19 -21.25 -19.56 19.08
CA VAL A 19 -20.74 -20.57 20.07
C VAL A 19 -21.47 -21.93 20.00
N ALA A 20 -22.16 -22.23 18.90
CA ALA A 20 -22.85 -23.51 18.65
C ALA A 20 -24.07 -23.84 19.55
N LYS A 21 -24.75 -22.84 20.16
CA LYS A 21 -26.00 -23.02 20.95
C LYS A 21 -27.04 -23.93 20.27
N ASN A 22 -27.36 -23.64 19.00
CA ASN A 22 -28.29 -24.45 18.21
C ASN A 22 -27.87 -25.92 18.08
N ARG A 23 -26.59 -26.18 17.83
CA ARG A 23 -26.06 -27.53 17.66
C ARG A 23 -26.09 -28.33 18.95
N ILE A 24 -25.87 -27.68 20.09
CA ILE A 24 -25.97 -28.30 21.42
C ILE A 24 -27.41 -28.75 21.67
N VAL A 25 -28.39 -27.88 21.41
CA VAL A 25 -29.82 -28.23 21.55
C VAL A 25 -30.21 -29.34 20.59
N ASP A 26 -29.83 -29.24 19.32
CA ASP A 26 -30.07 -30.28 18.33
C ASP A 26 -29.55 -31.64 18.78
N HIS A 27 -28.30 -31.70 19.22
CA HIS A 27 -27.69 -32.94 19.67
C HIS A 27 -28.36 -33.49 20.94
N TYR A 28 -28.72 -32.61 21.87
CA TYR A 28 -29.44 -32.98 23.08
C TYR A 28 -30.81 -33.60 22.75
N LEU A 29 -31.59 -32.96 21.88
CA LEU A 29 -32.92 -33.46 21.47
C LEU A 29 -32.82 -34.73 20.63
N GLN A 30 -31.81 -34.83 19.75
CA GLN A 30 -31.53 -36.04 18.99
C GLN A 30 -31.21 -37.22 19.91
N THR A 31 -30.43 -37.00 20.96
CA THR A 31 -30.09 -38.03 21.96
C THR A 31 -31.33 -38.54 22.69
N LEU A 32 -32.27 -37.64 22.97
CA LEU A 32 -33.56 -37.97 23.59
C LEU A 32 -34.63 -38.47 22.61
N LYS A 33 -34.35 -38.42 21.29
CA LYS A 33 -35.31 -38.71 20.20
C LYS A 33 -36.60 -37.91 20.30
N LEU A 34 -36.50 -36.64 20.70
CA LEU A 34 -37.64 -35.74 20.83
C LEU A 34 -37.73 -34.80 19.62
N PRO A 35 -38.91 -34.66 18.99
CA PRO A 35 -39.10 -33.71 17.89
C PRO A 35 -39.05 -32.27 18.40
N ARG A 36 -38.55 -31.37 17.55
CA ARG A 36 -38.52 -29.94 17.82
C ARG A 36 -39.26 -29.14 16.76
N GLU A 37 -39.95 -28.11 17.21
CA GLU A 37 -40.50 -27.05 16.39
C GLU A 37 -39.56 -25.84 16.49
N TYR A 38 -38.96 -25.41 15.39
CA TYR A 38 -37.98 -24.34 15.37
C TYR A 38 -38.61 -23.01 14.96
N ILE A 39 -38.28 -21.95 15.71
CA ILE A 39 -38.76 -20.60 15.48
C ILE A 39 -37.58 -19.63 15.63
N GLN A 40 -37.32 -18.82 14.62
CA GLN A 40 -36.34 -17.74 14.72
C GLN A 40 -37.05 -16.41 14.87
N LEU A 41 -36.64 -15.60 15.84
CA LEU A 41 -37.19 -14.27 16.08
C LEU A 41 -36.30 -13.19 15.46
N HIS A 42 -36.96 -12.13 15.01
CA HIS A 42 -36.36 -10.96 14.38
C HIS A 42 -36.98 -9.69 14.96
N ARG A 43 -36.36 -8.54 14.68
CA ARG A 43 -36.87 -7.22 15.08
C ARG A 43 -38.25 -6.91 14.49
N ASP A 44 -38.57 -7.47 13.33
CA ASP A 44 -39.86 -7.28 12.66
C ASP A 44 -40.87 -8.40 12.97
N THR A 45 -40.53 -9.32 13.90
CA THR A 45 -41.46 -10.38 14.28
C THR A 45 -42.68 -9.78 14.94
N THR A 46 -43.86 -10.20 14.49
CA THR A 46 -45.13 -9.75 15.03
C THR A 46 -45.77 -10.82 15.89
N VAL A 47 -46.69 -10.40 16.76
CA VAL A 47 -47.53 -11.31 17.54
C VAL A 47 -48.24 -12.32 16.62
N GLN A 48 -48.74 -11.86 15.47
CA GLN A 48 -49.46 -12.72 14.53
C GLN A 48 -48.58 -13.82 13.95
N SER A 49 -47.30 -13.57 13.67
CA SER A 49 -46.39 -14.61 13.17
C SER A 49 -46.09 -15.72 14.18
N LEU A 50 -46.26 -15.46 15.48
CA LEU A 50 -46.16 -16.48 16.53
C LEU A 50 -47.42 -17.31 16.71
N THR A 51 -48.55 -16.88 16.15
CA THR A 51 -49.84 -17.55 16.33
C THR A 51 -50.24 -18.31 15.07
N ILE A 52 -50.13 -17.67 13.91
CA ILE A 52 -50.64 -18.17 12.62
C ILE A 52 -49.65 -17.85 11.51
N GLN A 53 -49.43 -18.81 10.63
CA GLN A 53 -48.68 -18.64 9.39
C GLN A 53 -49.62 -18.70 8.19
N ALA A 54 -49.48 -17.73 7.27
CA ALA A 54 -50.20 -17.73 6.01
C ALA A 54 -49.32 -18.36 4.93
N ASN A 55 -49.72 -19.53 4.44
CA ASN A 55 -49.04 -20.24 3.36
C ASN A 55 -49.87 -20.13 2.08
N ILE A 56 -49.21 -20.01 0.92
CA ILE A 56 -49.90 -20.07 -0.37
C ILE A 56 -49.77 -21.51 -0.89
N ILE A 57 -50.89 -22.23 -0.92
CA ILE A 57 -50.97 -23.60 -1.45
C ILE A 57 -51.93 -23.56 -2.64
N ASP A 58 -51.47 -23.99 -3.81
CA ASP A 58 -52.25 -24.00 -5.05
C ASP A 58 -52.92 -22.65 -5.40
N GLY A 59 -52.21 -21.55 -5.13
CA GLY A 59 -52.70 -20.19 -5.39
C GLY A 59 -53.76 -19.68 -4.40
N ARG A 60 -54.01 -20.39 -3.29
CA ARG A 60 -54.90 -19.97 -2.20
C ARG A 60 -54.12 -19.72 -0.92
N ILE A 61 -54.48 -18.67 -0.19
CA ILE A 61 -53.93 -18.40 1.14
C ILE A 61 -54.59 -19.36 2.13
N VAL A 62 -53.80 -20.25 2.70
CA VAL A 62 -54.18 -21.19 3.76
C VAL A 62 -53.51 -20.71 5.05
N TYR A 63 -54.30 -20.48 6.08
CA TYR A 63 -53.81 -20.12 7.41
C TYR A 63 -53.59 -21.38 8.23
N GLU A 64 -52.37 -21.60 8.68
CA GLU A 64 -51.98 -22.72 9.53
C GLU A 64 -51.49 -22.24 10.90
N ASP A 65 -51.59 -23.12 11.89
CA ASP A 65 -50.98 -22.90 13.20
C ASP A 65 -49.46 -22.70 13.06
N SER A 66 -48.94 -21.71 13.78
CA SER A 66 -47.49 -21.53 13.85
C SER A 66 -46.80 -22.74 14.51
N PRO A 67 -45.48 -22.92 14.31
CA PRO A 67 -44.71 -23.96 14.99
C PRO A 67 -44.85 -23.92 16.52
N LEU A 68 -45.04 -22.72 17.11
CA LEU A 68 -45.26 -22.59 18.56
C LEU A 68 -46.57 -23.25 18.98
N ILE A 69 -47.64 -23.00 18.23
CA ILE A 69 -48.97 -23.55 18.53
C ILE A 69 -49.01 -25.05 18.27
N LYS A 70 -48.33 -25.53 17.21
CA LYS A 70 -48.14 -26.96 16.96
C LYS A 70 -47.43 -27.64 18.13
N ALA A 71 -46.32 -27.07 18.61
CA ALA A 71 -45.60 -27.58 19.78
C ALA A 71 -46.47 -27.65 21.05
N ILE A 72 -47.26 -26.60 21.32
CA ILE A 72 -48.17 -26.53 22.47
C ILE A 72 -49.24 -27.62 22.41
N LYS A 73 -49.79 -27.91 21.22
CA LYS A 73 -50.83 -28.92 21.01
C LYS A 73 -50.30 -30.34 21.08
N GLU A 74 -49.17 -30.58 20.44
CA GLU A 74 -48.60 -31.93 20.24
C GLU A 74 -47.66 -32.34 21.38
N GLY A 75 -47.19 -31.39 22.19
CA GLY A 75 -46.21 -31.64 23.24
C GLY A 75 -44.78 -31.74 22.76
N SER A 76 -44.51 -31.32 21.52
CA SER A 76 -43.17 -31.18 20.96
C SER A 76 -42.42 -30.02 21.61
N ILE A 77 -41.09 -29.98 21.43
CA ILE A 77 -40.25 -28.96 22.05
C ILE A 77 -40.16 -27.74 21.14
N ALA A 78 -40.57 -26.57 21.63
CA ALA A 78 -40.38 -25.32 20.91
C ALA A 78 -38.95 -24.79 21.14
N VAL A 79 -38.18 -24.66 20.08
CA VAL A 79 -36.84 -24.03 20.09
C VAL A 79 -36.96 -22.63 19.50
N ILE A 80 -36.79 -21.62 20.34
CA ILE A 80 -36.88 -20.21 19.96
C ILE A 80 -35.48 -19.62 19.89
N ASP A 81 -35.03 -19.24 18.70
CA ASP A 81 -33.72 -18.64 18.46
C ASP A 81 -33.79 -17.11 18.30
N GLU A 82 -32.69 -16.44 18.64
CA GLU A 82 -32.52 -14.99 18.59
C GLU A 82 -33.60 -14.20 19.35
N ALA A 83 -34.03 -14.72 20.52
CA ALA A 83 -35.12 -14.12 21.29
C ALA A 83 -34.79 -12.70 21.81
N ASP A 84 -33.51 -12.37 21.94
CA ASP A 84 -33.01 -11.02 22.24
C ASP A 84 -33.36 -9.99 21.15
N LYS A 85 -33.61 -10.41 19.91
CA LYS A 85 -33.98 -9.51 18.80
C LYS A 85 -35.47 -9.24 18.72
N ALA A 86 -36.30 -10.00 19.44
CA ALA A 86 -37.74 -9.90 19.36
C ALA A 86 -38.25 -8.59 20.01
N PRO A 87 -39.25 -7.92 19.43
CA PRO A 87 -39.94 -6.79 20.04
C PRO A 87 -40.51 -7.09 21.44
N THR A 88 -40.67 -6.06 22.27
CA THR A 88 -41.15 -6.19 23.66
C THR A 88 -42.58 -6.75 23.78
N ASN A 89 -43.44 -6.47 22.80
CA ASN A 89 -44.78 -7.05 22.72
C ASN A 89 -44.74 -8.56 22.41
N VAL A 90 -43.76 -9.01 21.62
CA VAL A 90 -43.55 -10.43 21.33
C VAL A 90 -43.01 -11.17 22.55
N THR A 91 -42.01 -10.60 23.24
CA THR A 91 -41.47 -11.19 24.47
C THR A 91 -42.50 -11.22 25.60
N GLY A 92 -43.36 -10.21 25.71
CA GLY A 92 -44.46 -10.18 26.68
C GLY A 92 -45.50 -11.30 26.50
N ILE A 93 -45.71 -11.77 25.27
CA ILE A 93 -46.60 -12.90 25.01
C ILE A 93 -45.95 -14.22 25.39
N LEU A 94 -44.67 -14.39 25.07
CA LEU A 94 -43.89 -15.55 25.53
C LEU A 94 -43.86 -15.61 27.06
N LYS A 95 -43.73 -14.45 27.73
CA LYS A 95 -43.84 -14.32 29.17
C LYS A 95 -45.16 -14.82 29.72
N SER A 96 -46.28 -14.35 29.14
CA SER A 96 -47.61 -14.79 29.56
C SER A 96 -47.76 -16.31 29.43
N LEU A 97 -47.25 -16.90 28.36
CA LEU A 97 -47.29 -18.35 28.13
C LEU A 97 -46.47 -19.13 29.18
N ILE A 98 -45.30 -18.66 29.58
CA ILE A 98 -44.45 -19.35 30.57
C ILE A 98 -44.99 -19.17 31.99
N GLU A 99 -45.35 -17.94 32.36
CA GLU A 99 -45.80 -17.60 33.73
C GLU A 99 -47.16 -18.20 34.06
N SER A 100 -48.12 -18.02 33.14
CA SER A 100 -49.52 -18.38 33.39
C SER A 100 -49.96 -19.65 32.67
N GLY A 101 -49.11 -20.21 31.79
CA GLY A 101 -49.49 -21.29 30.87
C GLY A 101 -50.58 -20.88 29.86
N SER A 102 -50.89 -19.57 29.76
CA SER A 102 -51.99 -19.03 28.97
C SER A 102 -51.53 -17.95 27.99
N MET A 103 -52.12 -17.92 26.80
CA MET A 103 -51.73 -17.03 25.72
C MET A 103 -52.92 -16.72 24.80
N PHE A 104 -53.10 -15.45 24.44
CA PHE A 104 -54.11 -15.02 23.48
C PHE A 104 -53.58 -15.12 22.05
N LEU A 105 -54.39 -15.66 21.13
CA LEU A 105 -54.06 -15.77 19.71
C LEU A 105 -54.78 -14.69 18.91
N SER A 106 -54.19 -14.31 17.78
CA SER A 106 -54.71 -13.26 16.90
C SER A 106 -56.01 -13.63 16.18
N ASP A 107 -56.35 -14.92 16.09
CA ASP A 107 -57.63 -15.42 15.54
C ASP A 107 -58.74 -15.54 16.60
N GLY A 108 -58.49 -15.09 17.83
CA GLY A 108 -59.45 -15.16 18.93
C GLY A 108 -59.45 -16.50 19.69
N ARG A 109 -58.63 -17.49 19.28
CA ARG A 109 -58.37 -18.68 20.11
C ARG A 109 -57.51 -18.32 21.32
N ARG A 110 -57.57 -19.13 22.37
CA ARG A 110 -56.76 -18.95 23.59
C ARG A 110 -56.16 -20.25 24.09
N VAL A 111 -54.88 -20.18 24.44
CA VAL A 111 -54.14 -21.26 25.10
C VAL A 111 -54.42 -21.21 26.59
N TYR A 112 -54.68 -22.37 27.18
CA TYR A 112 -54.92 -22.56 28.61
C TYR A 112 -54.08 -23.72 29.18
N PRO A 113 -53.60 -23.61 30.44
CA PRO A 113 -53.04 -24.73 31.17
C PRO A 113 -54.00 -25.92 31.19
N LYS A 114 -53.45 -27.14 31.19
CA LYS A 114 -54.23 -28.38 31.24
C LYS A 114 -55.20 -28.42 32.42
N ASP A 115 -54.76 -27.95 33.58
CA ASP A 115 -55.47 -28.05 34.87
C ASP A 115 -56.41 -26.87 35.16
N THR A 116 -56.62 -26.01 34.16
CA THR A 116 -57.60 -24.92 34.27
C THR A 116 -59.02 -25.52 34.36
N GLY A 117 -59.82 -25.05 35.33
CA GLY A 117 -61.16 -25.56 35.68
C GLY A 117 -62.23 -25.48 34.57
N ASP A 118 -63.52 -25.45 34.94
CA ASP A 118 -64.62 -25.47 33.95
C ASP A 118 -64.62 -24.21 33.04
N ILE A 119 -64.11 -24.37 31.82
CA ILE A 119 -64.12 -23.35 30.74
C ILE A 119 -65.33 -23.58 29.80
N SER A 120 -66.42 -24.15 30.31
CA SER A 120 -67.61 -24.57 29.54
C SER A 120 -68.40 -23.41 28.89
N THR A 121 -68.11 -22.17 29.30
CA THR A 121 -68.70 -20.95 28.74
C THR A 121 -68.04 -20.46 27.45
N ILE A 122 -66.86 -21.01 27.08
CA ILE A 122 -66.13 -20.64 25.86
C ILE A 122 -66.33 -21.73 24.80
N PRO A 123 -66.60 -21.40 23.53
CA PRO A 123 -66.71 -22.37 22.45
C PRO A 123 -65.46 -23.28 22.36
N SER A 124 -65.66 -24.59 22.26
CA SER A 124 -64.56 -25.58 22.27
C SER A 124 -63.55 -25.39 21.13
N ASN A 125 -63.97 -24.82 20.01
CA ASN A 125 -63.10 -24.44 18.88
C ASN A 125 -62.21 -23.21 19.15
N MET A 126 -62.46 -22.47 20.23
CA MET A 126 -61.67 -21.31 20.67
C MET A 126 -60.63 -21.67 21.74
N ILE A 127 -60.57 -22.92 22.20
CA ILE A 127 -59.72 -23.36 23.31
C ILE A 127 -58.59 -24.25 22.78
N ILE A 128 -57.35 -23.93 23.20
CA ILE A 128 -56.18 -24.80 23.00
C ILE A 128 -55.64 -25.17 24.38
N ARG A 129 -55.60 -26.47 24.71
CA ARG A 129 -55.02 -26.94 25.98
C ARG A 129 -53.54 -27.24 25.78
N THR A 130 -52.70 -26.71 26.68
CA THR A 130 -51.26 -26.98 26.67
C THR A 130 -50.98 -28.44 27.01
N HIS A 131 -50.21 -29.11 26.15
CA HIS A 131 -49.81 -30.50 26.37
C HIS A 131 -48.83 -30.61 27.55
N PRO A 132 -48.92 -31.64 28.43
CA PRO A 132 -48.07 -31.75 29.63
C PRO A 132 -46.57 -31.90 29.33
N ASN A 133 -46.23 -32.45 28.16
CA ASN A 133 -44.84 -32.61 27.71
C ASN A 133 -44.29 -31.39 26.96
N PHE A 134 -45.10 -30.35 26.72
CA PHE A 134 -44.63 -29.15 26.05
C PHE A 134 -43.48 -28.52 26.85
N ARG A 135 -42.35 -28.28 26.17
CA ARG A 135 -41.19 -27.60 26.73
C ARG A 135 -40.71 -26.55 25.76
N MET A 136 -40.06 -25.53 26.30
CA MET A 136 -39.50 -24.44 25.52
C MET A 136 -38.03 -24.31 25.83
N ILE A 137 -37.24 -24.19 24.76
CA ILE A 137 -35.80 -23.94 24.83
C ILE A 137 -35.55 -22.63 24.09
N VAL A 138 -35.13 -21.60 24.81
CA VAL A 138 -34.86 -20.29 24.26
C VAL A 138 -33.35 -20.10 24.11
N LEU A 139 -32.93 -19.58 22.97
CA LEU A 139 -31.57 -19.20 22.68
C LEU A 139 -31.49 -17.69 22.55
N ALA A 140 -30.62 -17.07 23.32
CA ALA A 140 -30.43 -15.63 23.32
C ALA A 140 -28.94 -15.26 23.34
N ASN A 141 -28.61 -14.07 22.86
CA ASN A 141 -27.29 -13.49 23.05
C ASN A 141 -27.17 -12.80 24.42
N ARG A 142 -25.93 -12.59 24.88
CA ARG A 142 -25.68 -11.86 26.13
C ARG A 142 -26.03 -10.37 25.92
N PRO A 143 -26.74 -9.71 26.85
CA PRO A 143 -27.00 -8.27 26.78
C PRO A 143 -25.70 -7.45 26.92
N GLY A 144 -25.51 -6.42 26.09
CA GLY A 144 -24.34 -5.52 26.11
C GLY A 144 -23.77 -5.20 24.72
N PHE A 145 -23.01 -4.10 24.61
CA PHE A 145 -22.34 -3.67 23.36
C PHE A 145 -21.40 -4.78 22.83
N PRO A 146 -21.39 -5.10 21.52
CA PRO A 146 -22.03 -4.40 20.39
C PRO A 146 -23.51 -4.79 20.14
N PHE A 147 -24.11 -5.66 20.94
CA PHE A 147 -25.46 -6.16 20.71
C PHE A 147 -26.53 -5.23 21.29
N LEU A 148 -27.23 -4.54 20.38
CA LEU A 148 -28.38 -3.66 20.66
C LEU A 148 -29.71 -4.45 20.71
N GLY A 149 -29.73 -5.59 21.41
CA GLY A 149 -30.92 -6.41 21.61
C GLY A 149 -31.68 -6.03 22.88
N ASN A 150 -32.94 -6.47 23.01
CA ASN A 150 -33.69 -6.33 24.25
C ASN A 150 -33.06 -7.21 25.34
N ASP A 151 -33.08 -6.74 26.58
CA ASP A 151 -32.62 -7.54 27.73
C ASP A 151 -33.67 -8.61 28.08
N PHE A 152 -33.65 -9.68 27.29
CA PHE A 152 -34.51 -10.84 27.45
C PHE A 152 -34.27 -11.50 28.82
N PHE A 153 -33.03 -11.53 29.29
CA PHE A 153 -32.68 -12.14 30.57
C PHE A 153 -33.30 -11.36 31.73
N LEU A 154 -33.23 -10.03 31.74
CA LEU A 154 -33.87 -9.20 32.77
C LEU A 154 -35.40 -9.39 32.79
N SER A 155 -36.02 -9.60 31.62
CA SER A 155 -37.47 -9.64 31.49
C SER A 155 -38.08 -11.01 31.85
N LEU A 156 -37.33 -12.08 31.57
CA LEU A 156 -37.83 -13.44 31.49
C LEU A 156 -36.94 -14.49 32.18
N GLY A 157 -35.70 -14.15 32.54
CA GLY A 157 -34.69 -15.09 33.03
C GLY A 157 -35.12 -15.91 34.24
N ASP A 158 -35.88 -15.31 35.16
CA ASP A 158 -36.34 -15.97 36.39
C ASP A 158 -37.30 -17.15 36.14
N HIS A 159 -37.90 -17.22 34.96
CA HIS A 159 -38.84 -18.29 34.57
C HIS A 159 -38.17 -19.42 33.77
N PHE A 160 -36.85 -19.33 33.56
CA PHE A 160 -36.06 -20.34 32.85
C PHE A 160 -34.90 -20.85 33.69
N SER A 161 -34.62 -22.14 33.54
CA SER A 161 -33.34 -22.70 33.93
C SER A 161 -32.28 -22.26 32.93
N THR A 162 -31.46 -21.30 33.36
CA THR A 162 -30.53 -20.56 32.50
C THR A 162 -29.15 -21.22 32.49
N PHE A 163 -28.60 -21.40 31.28
CA PHE A 163 -27.29 -22.00 31.04
C PHE A 163 -26.41 -21.05 30.20
N PRO A 164 -25.30 -20.53 30.76
CA PRO A 164 -24.34 -19.76 29.98
C PRO A 164 -23.51 -20.67 29.07
N ILE A 165 -23.52 -20.41 27.77
CA ILE A 165 -22.73 -21.12 26.76
C ILE A 165 -21.58 -20.20 26.32
N LEU A 166 -20.35 -20.63 26.60
CA LEU A 166 -19.13 -19.93 26.24
C LEU A 166 -18.43 -20.65 25.08
N ASN A 167 -17.41 -20.00 24.52
CA ASN A 167 -16.50 -20.68 23.60
C ASN A 167 -15.83 -21.87 24.32
N PRO A 168 -15.60 -22.98 23.62
CA PRO A 168 -14.91 -24.13 24.21
C PRO A 168 -13.50 -23.73 24.67
N PRO A 169 -12.96 -24.36 25.74
CA PRO A 169 -11.57 -24.20 26.13
C PRO A 169 -10.63 -24.57 24.99
N ARG A 170 -9.42 -23.99 24.95
CA ARG A 170 -8.42 -24.16 23.88
C ARG A 170 -8.30 -25.61 23.37
N GLU A 171 -8.06 -26.57 24.27
CA GLU A 171 -7.90 -27.99 23.88
C GLU A 171 -9.19 -28.59 23.28
N SER A 172 -10.36 -28.23 23.81
CA SER A 172 -11.64 -28.68 23.27
C SER A 172 -11.95 -28.05 21.92
N GLU A 173 -11.55 -26.78 21.71
CA GLU A 173 -11.67 -26.08 20.44
C GLU A 173 -10.79 -26.73 19.37
N ILE A 174 -9.53 -27.06 19.68
CA ILE A 174 -8.62 -27.76 18.77
C ILE A 174 -9.18 -29.14 18.37
N ILE A 175 -9.66 -29.94 19.34
CA ILE A 175 -10.24 -31.26 19.07
C ILE A 175 -11.47 -31.13 18.15
N LEU A 176 -12.32 -30.13 18.40
CA LEU A 176 -13.49 -29.85 17.57
C LEU A 176 -13.07 -29.48 16.13
N LEU A 177 -12.06 -28.64 15.96
CA LEU A 177 -11.56 -28.24 14.65
C LEU A 177 -10.86 -29.39 13.90
N GLN A 178 -10.12 -30.24 14.60
CA GLN A 178 -9.49 -31.43 14.03
C GLN A 178 -10.53 -32.38 13.43
N ASN A 179 -11.70 -32.51 14.07
CA ASN A 179 -12.81 -33.31 13.53
C ASN A 179 -13.40 -32.72 12.24
N PHE A 180 -13.33 -31.40 12.05
CA PHE A 180 -13.75 -30.75 10.81
C PHE A 180 -12.68 -30.79 9.70
N ALA A 181 -11.40 -30.87 10.08
CA ALA A 181 -10.26 -30.86 9.16
C ALA A 181 -9.19 -31.89 9.57
N PRO A 182 -9.41 -33.18 9.30
CA PRO A 182 -8.48 -34.23 9.72
C PRO A 182 -7.11 -34.14 9.01
N ASN A 183 -7.05 -33.52 7.83
CA ASN A 183 -5.82 -33.42 7.03
C ASN A 183 -4.96 -32.19 7.37
N LEU A 184 -5.44 -31.29 8.24
CA LEU A 184 -4.70 -30.11 8.63
C LEU A 184 -3.77 -30.43 9.81
N GLN A 185 -2.53 -29.94 9.72
CA GLN A 185 -1.54 -30.09 10.80
C GLN A 185 -2.03 -29.37 12.07
N ARG A 186 -1.88 -30.04 13.22
CA ARG A 186 -2.29 -29.54 14.53
C ARG A 186 -1.68 -28.17 14.87
N GLU A 187 -0.43 -27.94 14.48
CA GLU A 187 0.29 -26.68 14.67
C GLU A 187 -0.46 -25.48 14.04
N LYS A 188 -1.05 -25.66 12.85
CA LYS A 188 -1.84 -24.60 12.19
C LYS A 188 -3.17 -24.34 12.90
N LEU A 189 -3.77 -25.38 13.48
CA LEU A 189 -4.99 -25.24 14.28
C LEU A 189 -4.71 -24.50 15.60
N GLU A 190 -3.61 -24.83 16.26
CA GLU A 190 -3.16 -24.14 17.47
C GLU A 190 -2.92 -22.65 17.20
N GLN A 191 -2.19 -22.31 16.13
CA GLN A 191 -1.98 -20.93 15.70
C GLN A 191 -3.29 -20.17 15.48
N LEU A 192 -4.25 -20.78 14.77
CA LEU A 192 -5.54 -20.14 14.50
C LEU A 192 -6.38 -19.94 15.78
N VAL A 193 -6.36 -20.91 16.69
CA VAL A 193 -7.07 -20.80 17.98
C VAL A 193 -6.46 -19.69 18.84
N ASP A 194 -5.13 -19.58 18.87
CA ASP A 194 -4.43 -18.54 19.64
C ASP A 194 -4.73 -17.13 19.09
N VAL A 195 -4.74 -16.96 17.76
CA VAL A 195 -5.18 -15.71 17.09
C VAL A 195 -6.61 -15.35 17.47
N PHE A 196 -7.56 -16.29 17.32
CA PHE A 196 -8.97 -16.04 17.61
C PHE A 196 -9.21 -15.78 19.09
N THR A 197 -8.40 -16.34 19.99
CA THR A 197 -8.46 -16.06 21.43
C THR A 197 -8.09 -14.61 21.72
N GLU A 198 -7.00 -14.12 21.12
CA GLU A 198 -6.58 -12.72 21.28
C GLU A 198 -7.60 -11.74 20.68
N LEU A 199 -8.11 -12.03 19.49
CA LEU A 199 -9.15 -11.22 18.85
C LEU A 199 -10.43 -11.15 19.70
N ARG A 200 -10.87 -12.27 20.29
CA ARG A 200 -12.01 -12.29 21.21
C ARG A 200 -11.75 -11.43 22.45
N GLN A 201 -10.54 -11.45 22.98
CA GLN A 201 -10.17 -10.61 24.14
C GLN A 201 -10.26 -9.12 23.80
N LEU A 202 -9.75 -8.70 22.64
CA LEU A 202 -9.86 -7.30 22.21
C LEU A 202 -11.31 -6.84 22.00
N SER A 203 -12.19 -7.75 21.59
CA SER A 203 -13.62 -7.45 21.51
C SER A 203 -14.26 -7.30 22.89
N ILE A 204 -13.88 -8.14 23.85
CA ILE A 204 -14.32 -8.03 25.26
C ILE A 204 -13.82 -6.71 25.87
N ASP A 205 -12.59 -6.31 25.55
CA ASP A 205 -11.97 -5.06 26.02
C ASP A 205 -12.55 -3.81 25.33
N GLY A 206 -13.46 -3.99 24.34
CA GLY A 206 -14.10 -2.90 23.60
C GLY A 206 -13.19 -2.19 22.58
N ILE A 207 -12.02 -2.76 22.29
CA ILE A 207 -11.04 -2.20 21.35
C ILE A 207 -11.48 -2.44 19.90
N ILE A 208 -12.05 -3.61 19.62
CA ILE A 208 -12.69 -3.92 18.34
C ILE A 208 -14.19 -4.12 18.54
N SER A 209 -15.00 -3.67 17.59
CA SER A 209 -16.46 -3.77 17.66
C SER A 209 -16.98 -5.15 17.30
N TYR A 210 -16.25 -5.92 16.47
CA TYR A 210 -16.70 -7.20 15.95
C TYR A 210 -16.21 -8.39 16.81
N PRO A 211 -17.11 -9.24 17.34
CA PRO A 211 -16.73 -10.40 18.16
C PRO A 211 -16.50 -11.65 17.31
N TYR A 212 -15.25 -11.95 16.97
CA TYR A 212 -14.91 -13.13 16.15
C TYR A 212 -15.28 -14.46 16.82
N SER A 213 -16.04 -15.28 16.10
CA SER A 213 -16.74 -16.44 16.65
C SER A 213 -16.13 -17.78 16.24
N LEU A 214 -16.46 -18.84 16.99
CA LEU A 214 -16.10 -20.23 16.62
C LEU A 214 -16.60 -20.60 15.21
N ARG A 215 -17.72 -20.02 14.75
CA ARG A 215 -18.27 -20.28 13.42
C ARG A 215 -17.32 -19.85 12.30
N GLU A 216 -16.70 -18.68 12.43
CA GLU A 216 -15.74 -18.16 11.45
C GLU A 216 -14.48 -19.02 11.42
N LEU A 217 -13.98 -19.38 12.61
CA LEU A 217 -12.83 -20.27 12.75
C LEU A 217 -13.08 -21.63 12.10
N VAL A 218 -14.27 -22.22 12.31
CA VAL A 218 -14.69 -23.46 11.63
C VAL A 218 -14.76 -23.28 10.10
N SER A 219 -15.24 -22.13 9.61
CA SER A 219 -15.28 -21.85 8.16
C SER A 219 -13.88 -21.77 7.56
N ILE A 220 -12.93 -21.11 8.22
CA ILE A 220 -11.52 -21.04 7.81
C ILE A 220 -10.92 -22.45 7.74
N VAL A 221 -11.10 -23.23 8.81
CA VAL A 221 -10.52 -24.58 8.91
C VAL A 221 -11.12 -25.53 7.86
N LYS A 222 -12.43 -25.46 7.61
CA LYS A 222 -13.08 -26.23 6.53
C LYS A 222 -12.55 -25.84 5.15
N HIS A 223 -12.34 -24.54 4.92
CA HIS A 223 -11.78 -24.04 3.68
C HIS A 223 -10.37 -24.60 3.45
N LEU A 224 -9.47 -24.49 4.43
CA LEU A 224 -8.09 -24.98 4.34
C LEU A 224 -8.02 -26.49 4.09
N ASN A 225 -8.95 -27.26 4.66
CA ASN A 225 -9.03 -28.69 4.42
C ASN A 225 -9.51 -29.05 3.01
N MET A 226 -10.40 -28.24 2.44
CA MET A 226 -10.91 -28.40 1.07
C MET A 226 -9.90 -27.92 0.02
N PHE A 227 -9.10 -26.90 0.33
CA PHE A 227 -8.12 -26.28 -0.58
C PHE A 227 -6.71 -26.18 0.07
N PRO A 228 -5.94 -27.30 0.11
CA PRO A 228 -4.65 -27.35 0.83
C PRO A 228 -3.54 -26.48 0.23
N ASN A 229 -3.70 -26.08 -1.04
CA ASN A 229 -2.71 -25.29 -1.78
C ASN A 229 -2.91 -23.77 -1.60
N GLU A 230 -4.01 -23.34 -0.98
CA GLU A 230 -4.23 -21.93 -0.67
C GLU A 230 -3.47 -21.51 0.59
N SER A 231 -3.02 -20.25 0.60
CA SER A 231 -2.28 -19.72 1.73
C SER A 231 -3.22 -19.43 2.90
N LEU A 232 -2.73 -19.66 4.12
CA LEU A 232 -3.47 -19.34 5.34
C LEU A 232 -3.91 -17.86 5.38
N ALA A 233 -3.04 -16.96 4.89
CA ALA A 233 -3.28 -15.54 4.82
C ALA A 233 -4.46 -15.16 3.90
N ASP A 234 -4.59 -15.82 2.75
CA ASP A 234 -5.67 -15.53 1.79
C ASP A 234 -7.04 -15.97 2.32
N VAL A 235 -7.11 -17.13 2.99
CA VAL A 235 -8.35 -17.64 3.59
C VAL A 235 -8.79 -16.78 4.77
N VAL A 236 -7.83 -16.38 5.61
CA VAL A 236 -8.04 -15.46 6.73
C VAL A 236 -8.57 -14.13 6.21
N ARG A 237 -7.97 -13.54 5.15
CA ARG A 237 -8.40 -12.28 4.55
C ARG A 237 -9.89 -12.23 4.18
N ASN A 238 -10.41 -13.27 3.53
CA ASN A 238 -11.83 -13.33 3.15
C ASN A 238 -12.79 -13.19 4.33
N VAL A 239 -12.36 -13.52 5.56
CA VAL A 239 -13.17 -13.38 6.78
C VAL A 239 -13.06 -11.98 7.38
N PHE A 240 -11.88 -11.34 7.28
CA PHE A 240 -11.62 -10.00 7.84
C PHE A 240 -11.92 -8.86 6.86
N ASP A 241 -12.30 -9.14 5.60
CA ASP A 241 -12.55 -8.14 4.57
C ASP A 241 -13.70 -7.17 4.92
N LEU A 242 -14.63 -7.57 5.78
CA LEU A 242 -15.71 -6.70 6.28
C LEU A 242 -15.18 -5.54 7.15
N ASP A 243 -14.03 -5.74 7.79
CA ASP A 243 -13.38 -4.72 8.64
C ASP A 243 -12.46 -3.80 7.83
N ASN A 244 -12.36 -4.00 6.50
CA ASN A 244 -11.50 -3.18 5.62
C ASN A 244 -11.86 -1.68 5.58
N TYR A 245 -13.02 -1.31 6.12
CA TYR A 245 -13.48 0.08 6.20
C TYR A 245 -12.91 0.86 7.38
N ASN A 246 -12.32 0.19 8.38
CA ASN A 246 -11.70 0.83 9.53
C ASN A 246 -10.19 0.52 9.58
N THR A 247 -9.38 1.47 9.11
CA THR A 247 -7.93 1.33 8.99
C THR A 247 -7.26 0.99 10.33
N ASP A 248 -7.74 1.56 11.43
CA ASP A 248 -7.17 1.33 12.77
C ASP A 248 -7.42 -0.10 13.27
N VAL A 249 -8.58 -0.67 12.92
CA VAL A 249 -8.96 -2.03 13.29
C VAL A 249 -8.17 -3.05 12.45
N ILE A 250 -8.03 -2.81 11.14
CA ILE A 250 -7.21 -3.65 10.25
C ILE A 250 -5.75 -3.65 10.69
N ASP A 251 -5.18 -2.50 11.04
CA ASP A 251 -3.78 -2.41 11.46
C ASP A 251 -3.53 -3.22 12.74
N ARG A 252 -4.49 -3.23 13.66
CA ARG A 252 -4.45 -4.07 14.86
C ARG A 252 -4.58 -5.55 14.53
N ILE A 253 -5.57 -5.94 13.71
CA ILE A 253 -5.74 -7.33 13.26
C ILE A 253 -4.47 -7.83 12.56
N ARG A 254 -3.90 -7.02 11.66
CA ARG A 254 -2.63 -7.27 10.98
C ARG A 254 -1.51 -7.48 12.00
N SER A 255 -1.39 -6.62 13.01
CA SER A 255 -0.34 -6.76 14.04
C SER A 255 -0.45 -8.08 14.83
N ILE A 256 -1.67 -8.56 15.08
CA ILE A 256 -1.93 -9.82 15.79
C ILE A 256 -1.58 -11.00 14.89
N LEU A 257 -2.05 -10.99 13.64
CA LEU A 257 -1.76 -12.04 12.66
C LEU A 257 -0.24 -12.17 12.43
N HIS A 258 0.49 -11.06 12.32
CA HIS A 258 1.94 -11.07 12.20
C HIS A 258 2.63 -11.63 13.44
N ARG A 259 2.15 -11.32 14.65
CA ARG A 259 2.72 -11.83 15.91
C ARG A 259 2.60 -13.35 16.02
N HIS A 260 1.53 -13.91 15.49
CA HIS A 260 1.28 -15.36 15.43
C HIS A 260 1.81 -16.02 14.14
N GLY A 261 2.60 -15.30 13.32
CA GLY A 261 3.29 -15.86 12.17
C GLY A 261 2.47 -15.99 10.88
N ILE A 262 1.33 -15.30 10.77
CA ILE A 262 0.47 -15.26 9.59
C ILE A 262 0.74 -13.95 8.82
N PRO A 263 1.43 -13.98 7.67
CA PRO A 263 1.75 -12.76 6.92
C PRO A 263 0.50 -12.20 6.23
N PHE A 264 -0.04 -11.09 6.74
CA PHE A 264 -1.23 -10.43 6.21
C PHE A 264 -0.84 -9.20 5.38
N ASP A 265 -0.39 -9.43 4.13
CA ASP A 265 -0.30 -8.49 2.99
C ASP A 265 0.64 -9.12 1.94
N ILE A 266 0.21 -9.40 0.71
CA ILE A 266 0.31 -8.52 -0.47
C ILE A 266 -0.81 -8.93 -1.46
N GLN A 267 -1.49 -7.97 -2.10
CA GLN A 267 -2.43 -8.29 -3.18
C GLN A 267 -1.67 -8.97 -4.33
N LYS A 268 -2.04 -10.20 -4.71
CA LYS A 268 -1.50 -10.91 -5.89
C LYS A 268 -1.63 -10.11 -7.22
N ARG A 269 -2.47 -9.06 -7.26
CA ARG A 269 -2.70 -8.24 -8.46
C ARG A 269 -1.63 -7.18 -8.71
N THR A 270 -0.80 -6.84 -7.72
CA THR A 270 0.23 -5.81 -7.85
C THR A 270 1.64 -6.38 -8.01
N VAL A 271 1.80 -7.71 -7.96
CA VAL A 271 3.08 -8.41 -8.15
C VAL A 271 2.94 -9.37 -9.33
N ASN A 272 3.47 -8.96 -10.47
CA ASN A 272 3.46 -9.70 -11.73
C ASN A 272 4.83 -10.35 -11.99
N LEU A 273 5.21 -11.30 -11.14
CA LEU A 273 6.38 -12.15 -11.37
C LEU A 273 6.00 -13.37 -12.22
N THR A 274 6.93 -13.82 -13.05
CA THR A 274 6.74 -14.96 -13.92
C THR A 274 6.74 -16.25 -13.10
N ASN A 275 5.79 -17.16 -13.35
CA ASN A 275 5.79 -18.45 -12.66
C ASN A 275 7.00 -19.29 -13.07
N SER A 276 7.57 -19.99 -12.08
CA SER A 276 8.60 -20.99 -12.29
C SER A 276 8.00 -22.38 -12.51
N HIS A 277 8.67 -23.19 -13.34
CA HIS A 277 8.32 -24.59 -13.60
C HIS A 277 9.40 -25.53 -13.05
N PRO A 278 9.02 -26.69 -12.47
CA PRO A 278 9.99 -27.67 -12.01
C PRO A 278 10.70 -28.34 -13.20
N LEU A 279 12.02 -28.46 -13.10
CA LEU A 279 12.83 -29.19 -14.06
C LEU A 279 12.72 -30.72 -13.83
N LYS A 280 12.86 -31.55 -14.89
CA LYS A 280 12.82 -33.03 -14.81
C LYS A 280 14.22 -33.67 -14.86
N LEU A 281 14.60 -34.42 -13.81
CA LEU A 281 15.96 -35.00 -13.65
C LEU A 281 16.16 -36.09 -14.70
N PHE A 282 17.29 -36.09 -15.41
CA PHE A 282 17.74 -37.22 -16.22
C PHE A 282 18.95 -37.92 -15.58
N SER A 283 19.11 -39.21 -15.89
CA SER A 283 19.89 -40.17 -15.08
C SER A 283 21.04 -40.90 -15.80
N ASN A 284 21.64 -40.40 -16.88
CA ASN A 284 22.72 -41.14 -17.57
C ASN A 284 24.05 -40.36 -17.64
N GLN A 285 25.02 -40.76 -16.81
CA GLN A 285 26.32 -40.12 -16.68
C GLN A 285 27.40 -40.90 -17.48
N GLU A 286 28.01 -40.28 -18.50
CA GLU A 286 29.27 -40.77 -19.10
C GLU A 286 30.42 -39.80 -18.76
N THR A 287 31.52 -40.35 -18.25
CA THR A 287 32.72 -39.61 -17.83
C THR A 287 33.85 -39.75 -18.85
N TRP A 288 34.53 -38.65 -19.18
CA TRP A 288 35.54 -38.53 -20.23
C TRP A 288 36.89 -38.00 -19.71
N PRO A 289 37.94 -38.82 -19.57
CA PRO A 289 39.27 -38.37 -19.18
C PRO A 289 39.82 -37.21 -20.02
N MET A 290 40.36 -36.16 -19.39
CA MET A 290 41.20 -35.14 -20.05
C MET A 290 42.64 -35.38 -19.64
N GLU A 291 43.40 -36.05 -20.47
CA GLU A 291 44.85 -36.20 -20.25
C GLU A 291 45.61 -35.06 -20.91
N ILE A 292 46.35 -34.30 -20.11
CA ILE A 292 47.39 -33.38 -20.58
C ILE A 292 48.60 -34.23 -20.93
N LEU A 293 48.85 -34.40 -22.22
CA LEU A 293 49.83 -35.38 -22.70
C LEU A 293 51.25 -34.80 -22.75
N GLU A 294 51.43 -33.54 -23.21
CA GLU A 294 52.74 -32.87 -23.31
C GLU A 294 52.61 -31.33 -23.22
N ASN A 295 53.61 -30.67 -22.61
CA ASN A 295 53.75 -29.21 -22.56
C ASN A 295 54.88 -28.76 -23.49
N GLU A 296 54.57 -27.92 -24.48
CA GLU A 296 55.56 -27.33 -25.38
C GLU A 296 55.79 -25.84 -25.06
N ASN A 297 57.07 -25.43 -25.07
CA ASN A 297 57.44 -24.03 -25.00
C ASN A 297 57.39 -23.42 -26.40
N LEU A 298 56.63 -22.33 -26.55
CA LEU A 298 56.45 -21.68 -27.85
C LEU A 298 57.47 -20.56 -28.11
N GLU A 299 57.85 -20.39 -29.37
CA GLU A 299 58.54 -19.19 -29.83
C GLU A 299 57.57 -18.00 -29.77
N TYR A 300 57.97 -16.94 -29.06
CA TYR A 300 57.18 -15.73 -28.94
C TYR A 300 58.04 -14.48 -29.01
N SER A 301 57.44 -13.39 -29.46
CA SER A 301 58.00 -12.05 -29.37
C SER A 301 56.99 -11.10 -28.73
N SER A 302 57.43 -10.31 -27.76
CA SER A 302 56.61 -9.30 -27.09
C SER A 302 57.09 -7.89 -27.41
N SER A 303 56.18 -7.01 -27.79
CA SER A 303 56.44 -5.58 -27.99
C SER A 303 55.34 -4.74 -27.32
N PRO A 304 55.59 -3.49 -26.90
CA PRO A 304 54.53 -2.63 -26.39
C PRO A 304 53.50 -2.31 -27.49
N ILE A 305 52.24 -2.04 -27.10
CA ILE A 305 51.22 -1.56 -28.04
C ILE A 305 51.59 -0.13 -28.47
N ILE A 306 51.72 0.08 -29.78
CA ILE A 306 51.97 1.40 -30.37
C ILE A 306 50.63 2.03 -30.72
N PHE A 307 50.42 3.24 -30.24
CA PHE A 307 49.22 4.02 -30.48
C PHE A 307 49.52 5.14 -31.48
N ASN A 308 48.78 5.19 -32.59
CA ASN A 308 48.77 6.36 -33.45
C ASN A 308 47.66 7.29 -32.97
N GLU A 309 48.05 8.39 -32.35
CA GLU A 309 47.12 9.46 -31.99
C GLU A 309 46.55 10.08 -33.27
N LYS A 310 45.26 9.86 -33.52
CA LYS A 310 44.49 10.71 -34.42
C LYS A 310 43.75 11.71 -33.54
N SER A 311 44.34 12.90 -33.35
CA SER A 311 43.75 13.97 -32.54
C SER A 311 42.58 14.63 -33.25
N ASN A 312 41.44 13.94 -33.34
CA ASN A 312 40.19 14.60 -33.67
C ASN A 312 39.59 15.18 -32.39
N LYS A 313 39.63 16.51 -32.25
CA LYS A 313 38.75 17.24 -31.32
C LYS A 313 37.30 17.07 -31.81
N GLN A 314 36.70 15.92 -31.55
CA GLN A 314 35.29 15.73 -31.84
C GLN A 314 34.45 16.31 -30.71
N PRO A 315 33.35 17.03 -31.03
CA PRO A 315 32.46 17.51 -30.00
C PRO A 315 31.74 16.31 -29.38
N ILE A 316 32.05 15.97 -28.13
CA ILE A 316 31.17 15.11 -27.33
C ILE A 316 29.81 15.79 -27.32
N LYS A 317 28.79 15.13 -27.88
CA LYS A 317 27.43 15.64 -27.83
C LYS A 317 26.76 15.03 -26.61
N THR A 318 26.65 15.81 -25.54
CA THR A 318 25.82 15.44 -24.39
C THR A 318 24.36 15.60 -24.76
N ILE A 319 23.59 14.52 -24.62
CA ILE A 319 22.16 14.46 -24.89
C ILE A 319 21.46 14.28 -23.55
N GLU A 320 20.71 15.30 -23.12
CA GLU A 320 20.25 15.42 -21.73
C GLU A 320 18.98 14.63 -21.41
N SER A 321 18.24 14.11 -22.39
CA SER A 321 16.93 13.48 -22.16
C SER A 321 16.75 12.12 -22.86
N ILE A 322 17.46 11.09 -22.38
CA ILE A 322 17.03 9.72 -22.62
C ILE A 322 15.74 9.50 -21.81
N GLN A 323 14.66 9.11 -22.48
CA GLN A 323 13.41 8.77 -21.80
C GLN A 323 13.61 7.47 -21.00
N ARG A 324 13.74 7.61 -19.68
CA ARG A 324 13.71 6.50 -18.72
C ARG A 324 12.28 6.33 -18.22
N SER A 325 11.74 5.11 -18.30
CA SER A 325 10.47 4.75 -17.67
C SER A 325 10.71 3.68 -16.61
N ASP A 326 10.19 3.92 -15.40
CA ASP A 326 10.19 2.93 -14.33
C ASP A 326 9.06 1.93 -14.57
N SER A 327 9.41 0.64 -14.56
CA SER A 327 8.47 -0.45 -14.85
C SER A 327 7.78 -1.00 -13.60
N ARG A 328 8.24 -0.62 -12.39
CA ARG A 328 7.69 -1.12 -11.12
C ARG A 328 6.76 -0.13 -10.42
N THR A 329 6.34 0.95 -11.06
CA THR A 329 5.50 1.98 -10.42
C THR A 329 4.14 1.47 -9.98
N GLN A 330 3.47 0.68 -10.82
CA GLN A 330 2.13 0.13 -10.53
C GLN A 330 2.18 -1.34 -10.14
N ASN A 331 3.02 -2.13 -10.84
CA ASN A 331 3.14 -3.57 -10.63
C ASN A 331 4.61 -3.94 -10.47
N PHE A 332 4.95 -4.69 -9.43
CA PHE A 332 6.27 -5.26 -9.27
C PHE A 332 6.50 -6.39 -10.29
N SER A 333 7.63 -6.35 -11.02
CA SER A 333 8.05 -7.39 -11.97
C SER A 333 9.57 -7.49 -12.04
N GLU A 334 10.12 -8.49 -12.75
CA GLU A 334 11.56 -8.66 -12.96
C GLU A 334 12.19 -7.48 -13.73
N LEU A 335 11.38 -6.72 -14.47
CA LEU A 335 11.83 -5.54 -15.18
C LEU A 335 11.89 -4.31 -14.26
N MET A 336 13.06 -3.69 -14.15
CA MET A 336 13.28 -2.51 -13.31
C MET A 336 13.08 -1.20 -14.10
N PHE A 337 13.89 -0.98 -15.13
CA PHE A 337 13.86 0.26 -15.93
C PHE A 337 13.84 -0.04 -17.42
N ARG A 338 13.24 0.87 -18.19
CA ARG A 338 13.40 0.94 -19.64
C ARG A 338 14.02 2.27 -20.02
N TYR A 339 14.89 2.25 -21.03
CA TYR A 339 15.48 3.43 -21.66
C TYR A 339 15.24 3.36 -23.15
N ARG A 340 15.16 4.51 -23.83
CA ARG A 340 15.11 4.57 -25.30
C ARG A 340 16.13 5.56 -25.83
N LEU A 341 17.06 5.08 -26.65
CA LEU A 341 18.02 5.96 -27.32
C LEU A 341 17.33 6.69 -28.50
N PRO A 342 17.56 8.01 -28.66
CA PRO A 342 17.05 8.75 -29.81
C PRO A 342 17.94 8.47 -31.03
N LEU A 343 17.65 7.36 -31.72
CA LEU A 343 18.32 6.99 -32.96
C LEU A 343 17.58 7.55 -34.18
N ASP A 344 18.34 7.93 -35.21
CA ASP A 344 17.80 8.31 -36.52
C ASP A 344 17.33 7.06 -37.29
N GLU A 345 16.45 7.21 -38.27
CA GLU A 345 15.90 6.09 -39.07
C GLU A 345 16.97 5.25 -39.80
N THR A 346 18.15 5.83 -40.08
CA THR A 346 19.26 5.13 -40.74
C THR A 346 20.22 4.46 -39.76
N THR A 347 20.11 4.77 -38.47
CA THR A 347 21.03 4.33 -37.42
C THR A 347 20.52 3.05 -36.80
N TYR A 348 21.38 2.05 -36.66
CA TYR A 348 21.01 0.76 -36.10
C TYR A 348 21.97 0.32 -35.01
N VAL A 349 21.48 -0.52 -34.09
CA VAL A 349 22.26 -1.06 -32.97
C VAL A 349 23.23 -2.13 -33.50
N HIS A 350 24.50 -2.02 -33.10
CA HIS A 350 25.54 -2.99 -33.45
C HIS A 350 25.96 -3.85 -32.25
N ASP A 351 26.20 -3.22 -31.11
CA ASP A 351 26.76 -3.88 -29.93
C ASP A 351 26.30 -3.20 -28.62
N LEU A 352 26.32 -3.96 -27.52
CA LEU A 352 25.99 -3.55 -26.15
C LEU A 352 27.00 -4.19 -25.19
N ASN A 353 27.57 -3.37 -24.31
CA ASN A 353 28.44 -3.80 -23.22
C ASN A 353 28.26 -2.89 -22.00
N VAL A 354 28.80 -3.29 -20.84
CA VAL A 354 28.67 -2.54 -19.57
C VAL A 354 30.02 -2.46 -18.86
N LEU A 355 30.38 -1.25 -18.41
CA LEU A 355 31.48 -1.06 -17.45
C LEU A 355 30.96 -1.35 -16.06
N LYS A 356 31.48 -2.41 -15.44
CA LYS A 356 30.93 -3.01 -14.21
C LYS A 356 31.16 -2.16 -12.98
N GLU A 357 32.38 -1.64 -12.82
CA GLU A 357 32.76 -0.85 -11.64
C GLU A 357 31.88 0.41 -11.51
N ASN A 358 31.59 1.06 -12.64
CA ASN A 358 30.79 2.28 -12.68
C ASN A 358 29.34 2.12 -13.14
N LYS A 359 28.90 0.90 -13.50
CA LYS A 359 27.57 0.59 -14.06
C LYS A 359 27.19 1.48 -15.25
N THR A 360 28.16 1.72 -16.13
CA THR A 360 27.97 2.55 -17.33
C THR A 360 27.63 1.66 -18.52
N VAL A 361 26.47 1.89 -19.11
CA VAL A 361 26.00 1.20 -20.31
C VAL A 361 26.66 1.81 -21.54
N LEU A 362 27.17 0.96 -22.41
CA LEU A 362 27.83 1.34 -23.65
C LEU A 362 27.07 0.70 -24.82
N VAL A 363 26.57 1.54 -25.73
CA VAL A 363 25.86 1.08 -26.93
C VAL A 363 26.60 1.58 -28.16
N LEU A 364 27.02 0.64 -29.01
CA LEU A 364 27.62 0.94 -30.29
C LEU A 364 26.55 0.92 -31.37
N THR A 365 26.47 2.00 -32.14
CA THR A 365 25.54 2.14 -33.26
C THR A 365 26.30 2.21 -34.57
N GLY A 366 25.64 1.85 -35.67
CA GLY A 366 26.17 1.93 -37.03
C GLY A 366 25.32 2.83 -37.92
N ASN A 367 25.99 3.49 -38.89
CA ASN A 367 25.42 4.33 -39.94
C ASN A 367 24.59 5.54 -39.45
N PRO A 368 25.20 6.55 -38.80
CA PRO A 368 26.64 6.71 -38.51
C PRO A 368 27.18 5.86 -37.34
N ILE A 369 28.48 5.55 -37.35
CA ILE A 369 29.12 4.89 -36.20
C ILE A 369 29.27 5.87 -35.04
N SER A 370 28.62 5.54 -33.93
CA SER A 370 28.72 6.33 -32.71
C SER A 370 28.62 5.47 -31.46
N LEU A 371 29.40 5.84 -30.45
CA LEU A 371 29.40 5.22 -29.14
C LEU A 371 28.53 6.05 -28.20
N TRP A 372 27.48 5.43 -27.67
CA TRP A 372 26.58 6.02 -26.69
C TRP A 372 26.94 5.50 -25.32
N THR A 373 27.12 6.40 -24.36
CA THR A 373 27.46 6.05 -22.99
C THR A 373 26.50 6.73 -22.03
N PHE A 374 25.95 5.97 -21.07
CA PHE A 374 25.14 6.53 -20.00
C PHE A 374 25.25 5.68 -18.74
N LYS A 375 25.18 6.32 -17.58
CA LYS A 375 25.19 5.62 -16.29
C LYS A 375 23.78 5.12 -15.96
N LEU A 376 23.67 3.86 -15.52
CA LEU A 376 22.38 3.34 -15.03
C LEU A 376 21.80 4.28 -13.97
N GLY A 377 20.50 4.56 -14.08
CA GLY A 377 19.77 5.50 -13.23
C GLY A 377 19.79 6.97 -13.66
N LYS A 378 20.67 7.41 -14.58
CA LYS A 378 20.68 8.79 -15.10
C LYS A 378 19.88 8.91 -16.41
N ASN A 379 19.31 10.09 -16.66
CA ASN A 379 18.56 10.39 -17.90
C ASN A 379 19.43 11.06 -18.98
N GLN A 380 20.75 11.08 -18.82
CA GLN A 380 21.69 11.73 -19.74
C GLN A 380 22.57 10.68 -20.42
N ALA A 381 22.73 10.79 -21.74
CA ALA A 381 23.73 10.05 -22.51
C ALA A 381 24.77 11.00 -23.11
N LYS A 382 26.00 10.51 -23.20
CA LYS A 382 27.02 11.09 -24.05
C LYS A 382 27.03 10.33 -25.38
N LYS A 383 27.00 11.04 -26.50
CA LYS A 383 27.26 10.48 -27.82
C LYS A 383 28.66 10.91 -28.26
N ILE A 384 29.51 9.92 -28.50
CA ILE A 384 30.83 10.08 -29.11
C ILE A 384 30.70 9.64 -30.56
N ASP A 385 30.87 10.57 -31.49
CA ASP A 385 30.91 10.26 -32.92
C ASP A 385 32.26 9.56 -33.21
N LEU A 386 32.22 8.51 -34.03
CA LEU A 386 33.42 7.75 -34.42
C LEU A 386 33.60 7.69 -35.95
N ASN A 387 32.71 8.34 -36.73
CA ASN A 387 32.73 8.28 -38.19
C ASN A 387 34.04 8.76 -38.82
N SER A 388 34.70 9.73 -38.18
CA SER A 388 35.95 10.28 -38.69
C SER A 388 37.13 9.30 -38.62
N ILE A 389 37.04 8.30 -37.74
CA ILE A 389 38.06 7.29 -37.51
C ILE A 389 37.83 6.12 -38.46
N PHE A 390 36.57 5.66 -38.51
CA PHE A 390 36.11 4.59 -39.36
C PHE A 390 35.48 5.20 -40.62
N THR A 391 36.31 5.79 -41.49
CA THR A 391 35.82 6.28 -42.78
C THR A 391 35.33 5.10 -43.61
N ASN A 392 34.13 5.24 -44.20
CA ASN A 392 33.55 4.25 -45.12
C ASN A 392 34.40 4.12 -46.40
N ASN A 393 35.53 3.41 -46.33
CA ASN A 393 36.12 2.75 -47.49
C ASN A 393 35.38 1.43 -47.73
N THR A 394 34.05 1.49 -47.87
CA THR A 394 33.28 0.30 -48.21
C THR A 394 33.16 0.21 -49.73
N ASN A 395 33.91 -0.74 -50.28
CA ASN A 395 33.42 -1.49 -51.44
C ASN A 395 31.94 -1.83 -51.20
N ARG A 396 31.07 -1.65 -52.20
CA ARG A 396 29.59 -1.78 -52.14
C ARG A 396 29.05 -3.12 -51.59
N PHE A 397 29.90 -4.05 -51.18
CA PHE A 397 29.58 -5.44 -50.85
C PHE A 397 29.89 -5.87 -49.41
N THR A 398 30.53 -5.03 -48.58
CA THR A 398 30.88 -5.40 -47.18
C THR A 398 30.02 -4.64 -46.17
N THR A 399 29.18 -5.35 -45.42
CA THR A 399 28.38 -4.79 -44.32
C THR A 399 29.29 -4.46 -43.13
N PRO A 400 29.20 -3.27 -42.51
CA PRO A 400 30.00 -2.92 -41.35
C PRO A 400 29.71 -3.87 -40.18
N ASN A 401 30.75 -4.40 -39.52
CA ASN A 401 30.63 -5.25 -38.34
C ASN A 401 31.55 -4.73 -37.25
N TYR A 402 31.01 -3.84 -36.43
CA TYR A 402 31.73 -3.24 -35.31
C TYR A 402 31.51 -4.04 -34.03
N GLN A 403 32.53 -4.03 -33.18
CA GLN A 403 32.53 -4.71 -31.88
C GLN A 403 33.04 -3.78 -30.78
N LEU A 404 32.44 -3.92 -29.61
CA LEU A 404 32.77 -3.17 -28.41
C LEU A 404 33.37 -4.07 -27.33
N CYS A 405 34.63 -3.81 -26.98
CA CYS A 405 35.38 -4.54 -25.97
C CYS A 405 35.67 -3.65 -24.75
N VAL A 406 35.34 -4.15 -23.55
CA VAL A 406 35.55 -3.47 -22.27
C VAL A 406 36.79 -4.03 -21.59
N ILE A 407 37.75 -3.17 -21.24
CA ILE A 407 38.98 -3.56 -20.55
C ILE A 407 38.68 -3.77 -19.05
N PRO A 408 38.95 -4.95 -18.47
CA PRO A 408 38.70 -5.22 -17.05
C PRO A 408 39.44 -4.24 -16.14
N GLY A 409 38.79 -3.65 -15.15
CA GLY A 409 39.44 -2.70 -14.22
C GLY A 409 39.82 -1.35 -14.82
N ASN A 410 39.36 -1.02 -16.03
CA ASN A 410 39.55 0.29 -16.64
C ASN A 410 38.20 0.91 -17.04
N ASP A 411 37.81 1.93 -16.28
CA ASP A 411 36.54 2.64 -16.49
C ASP A 411 36.60 3.81 -17.47
N LYS A 412 37.79 4.17 -17.94
CA LYS A 412 38.00 5.37 -18.78
C LYS A 412 38.08 5.05 -20.27
N GLN A 413 38.61 3.89 -20.61
CA GLN A 413 38.92 3.54 -21.98
C GLN A 413 38.26 2.25 -22.41
N VAL A 414 37.75 2.24 -23.64
CA VAL A 414 37.15 1.08 -24.29
C VAL A 414 37.76 0.86 -25.65
N VAL A 415 37.72 -0.37 -26.14
CA VAL A 415 38.26 -0.72 -27.45
C VAL A 415 37.10 -0.93 -28.42
N VAL A 416 37.09 -0.15 -29.51
CA VAL A 416 36.14 -0.29 -30.62
C VAL A 416 36.87 -0.91 -31.80
N GLY A 417 36.38 -2.06 -32.25
CA GLY A 417 36.96 -2.82 -33.36
C GLY A 417 36.06 -2.79 -34.61
N ASP A 418 36.68 -2.63 -35.77
CA ASP A 418 36.09 -2.92 -37.08
C ASP A 418 36.59 -4.30 -37.54
N LEU A 419 35.75 -5.33 -37.40
CA LEU A 419 36.13 -6.72 -37.66
C LEU A 419 36.56 -6.96 -39.11
N PRO A 420 35.81 -6.49 -40.15
CA PRO A 420 36.20 -6.63 -41.55
C PRO A 420 37.58 -6.07 -41.86
N ASN A 421 37.90 -4.90 -41.29
CA ASN A 421 39.15 -4.21 -41.56
C ASN A 421 40.26 -4.53 -40.55
N GLN A 422 39.94 -5.27 -39.47
CA GLN A 422 40.84 -5.58 -38.36
C GLN A 422 41.49 -4.33 -37.74
N ILE A 423 40.76 -3.21 -37.73
CA ILE A 423 41.21 -1.94 -37.14
C ILE A 423 40.64 -1.85 -35.73
N TRP A 424 41.51 -1.59 -34.77
CA TRP A 424 41.15 -1.48 -33.35
C TRP A 424 41.51 -0.08 -32.86
N THR A 425 40.56 0.57 -32.21
CA THR A 425 40.72 1.94 -31.72
C THR A 425 40.43 1.96 -30.22
N LEU A 426 41.38 2.47 -29.45
CA LEU A 426 41.17 2.80 -28.04
C LEU A 426 40.44 4.14 -27.97
N VAL A 427 39.30 4.19 -27.32
CA VAL A 427 38.46 5.38 -27.17
C VAL A 427 38.35 5.72 -25.69
N ASP A 428 38.75 6.94 -25.34
CA ASP A 428 38.53 7.52 -24.02
C ASP A 428 37.11 8.08 -23.94
N ILE A 429 36.36 7.62 -22.94
CA ILE A 429 34.93 7.90 -22.79
C ILE A 429 34.68 9.33 -22.28
N ASP A 430 35.64 9.92 -21.56
CA ASP A 430 35.46 11.22 -20.91
C ASP A 430 35.78 12.38 -21.83
N ASN A 431 36.85 12.27 -22.61
CA ASN A 431 37.32 13.33 -23.51
C ASN A 431 37.08 13.00 -25.01
N GLY A 432 36.63 11.79 -25.34
CA GLY A 432 36.37 11.36 -26.72
C GLY A 432 37.64 11.21 -27.56
N GLN A 433 38.82 11.27 -26.95
CA GLN A 433 40.08 11.04 -27.64
C GLN A 433 40.15 9.59 -28.07
N SER A 434 40.67 9.38 -29.27
CA SER A 434 40.80 8.05 -29.83
C SER A 434 42.19 7.85 -30.39
N SER A 435 42.77 6.68 -30.10
CA SER A 435 44.06 6.28 -30.63
C SER A 435 43.90 4.96 -31.37
N VAL A 436 44.31 4.96 -32.63
CA VAL A 436 44.26 3.75 -33.44
C VAL A 436 45.44 2.88 -33.05
N ILE A 437 45.18 1.62 -32.71
CA ILE A 437 46.21 0.66 -32.38
C ILE A 437 46.95 0.30 -33.66
N GLN A 438 48.22 0.67 -33.74
CA GLN A 438 49.08 0.27 -34.83
C GLN A 438 49.48 -1.18 -34.60
N SER A 439 48.79 -2.12 -35.25
CA SER A 439 49.29 -3.49 -35.30
C SER A 439 50.62 -3.45 -36.07
N ASN A 440 51.72 -3.86 -35.44
CA ASN A 440 53.01 -4.08 -36.10
C ASN A 440 53.00 -5.25 -37.11
N ASN A 441 51.82 -5.64 -37.60
CA ASN A 441 51.67 -6.55 -38.71
C ASN A 441 52.10 -5.93 -40.05
N SER A 442 52.89 -4.84 -40.09
CA SER A 442 53.48 -4.38 -41.36
C SER A 442 54.35 -5.45 -42.03
N SER A 443 54.82 -6.48 -41.31
CA SER A 443 55.48 -7.64 -41.94
C SER A 443 54.50 -8.72 -42.44
N LEU A 444 53.39 -8.98 -41.73
CA LEU A 444 52.42 -10.04 -42.06
C LEU A 444 51.28 -9.56 -42.98
N THR A 445 50.78 -8.34 -42.84
CA THR A 445 49.69 -7.81 -43.67
C THR A 445 50.18 -6.99 -44.86
N GLN A 446 51.26 -6.19 -44.82
CA GLN A 446 51.63 -5.39 -46.02
C GLN A 446 52.24 -6.22 -47.16
N THR A 447 53.01 -7.26 -46.86
CA THR A 447 53.64 -8.11 -47.88
C THR A 447 52.63 -9.05 -48.55
N ILE A 448 51.65 -9.52 -47.78
CA ILE A 448 50.59 -10.43 -48.27
C ILE A 448 49.49 -9.61 -48.96
N THR A 449 48.96 -8.56 -48.36
CA THR A 449 47.79 -7.84 -48.94
C THR A 449 48.08 -7.18 -50.30
N ARG A 450 49.34 -6.80 -50.61
CA ARG A 450 49.67 -6.19 -51.90
C ARG A 450 49.89 -7.19 -53.04
N LYS A 451 50.55 -8.32 -52.78
CA LYS A 451 50.74 -9.38 -53.80
C LYS A 451 49.55 -10.34 -53.92
N PHE A 452 48.77 -10.50 -52.85
CA PHE A 452 47.69 -11.48 -52.77
C PHE A 452 46.35 -10.89 -53.25
N ASN A 453 46.09 -9.59 -53.06
CA ASN A 453 44.92 -8.93 -53.67
C ASN A 453 45.00 -8.83 -55.21
N GLU A 454 46.21 -8.81 -55.78
CA GLU A 454 46.42 -8.93 -57.23
C GLU A 454 46.21 -10.36 -57.74
N MET A 455 46.19 -11.38 -56.85
CA MET A 455 46.14 -12.80 -57.20
C MET A 455 44.82 -13.51 -56.79
N LEU A 456 44.05 -12.96 -55.83
CA LEU A 456 42.83 -13.54 -55.26
C LEU A 456 41.51 -12.98 -55.82
N ALA A 457 41.51 -12.58 -57.09
CA ALA A 457 40.28 -12.57 -57.88
C ALA A 457 39.73 -14.00 -58.10
N GLN A 458 40.42 -15.05 -57.62
CA GLN A 458 40.00 -16.44 -57.75
C GLN A 458 40.14 -17.22 -56.42
N ARG A 459 39.00 -17.45 -55.76
CA ARG A 459 38.66 -18.64 -54.93
C ARG A 459 39.73 -19.18 -53.95
N THR A 460 39.96 -18.50 -52.81
CA THR A 460 40.13 -19.10 -51.45
C THR A 460 40.31 -17.95 -50.45
N ALA A 461 39.26 -17.59 -49.71
CA ALA A 461 39.33 -16.50 -48.74
C ALA A 461 40.01 -16.96 -47.43
N SER A 462 41.27 -16.63 -47.23
CA SER A 462 41.90 -16.68 -45.90
C SER A 462 41.24 -15.62 -45.01
N THR A 463 40.24 -15.99 -44.22
CA THR A 463 39.54 -15.05 -43.32
C THR A 463 40.39 -14.82 -42.07
N SER A 464 40.82 -13.58 -41.85
CA SER A 464 41.31 -13.15 -40.53
C SER A 464 40.17 -13.19 -39.52
N ARG A 465 40.49 -13.60 -38.30
CA ARG A 465 39.55 -13.74 -37.18
C ARG A 465 40.14 -13.06 -35.95
N SER A 466 39.26 -12.51 -35.14
CA SER A 466 39.59 -11.81 -33.91
C SER A 466 38.64 -12.23 -32.82
N VAL A 467 39.18 -12.62 -31.67
CA VAL A 467 38.43 -13.12 -30.52
C VAL A 467 38.88 -12.38 -29.26
N TYR A 468 37.97 -11.77 -28.53
CA TYR A 468 38.20 -11.04 -27.29
C TYR A 468 37.87 -11.91 -26.10
N ASN A 469 38.79 -11.94 -25.14
CA ASN A 469 38.58 -12.48 -23.82
C ASN A 469 38.48 -11.32 -22.83
N SER A 470 37.28 -11.13 -22.28
CA SER A 470 37.01 -10.07 -21.32
C SER A 470 37.37 -10.44 -19.88
N THR A 471 37.77 -11.68 -19.56
CA THR A 471 38.23 -11.99 -18.20
C THR A 471 39.61 -11.40 -17.94
N ASN A 472 40.48 -11.49 -18.94
CA ASN A 472 41.87 -11.07 -18.88
C ASN A 472 42.20 -9.86 -19.77
N GLY A 473 41.19 -9.33 -20.48
CA GLY A 473 41.32 -8.18 -21.37
C GLY A 473 42.22 -8.43 -22.59
N GLN A 474 42.30 -9.67 -23.07
CA GLN A 474 43.13 -10.05 -24.22
C GLN A 474 42.32 -10.17 -25.50
N LEU A 475 42.83 -9.65 -26.62
CA LEU A 475 42.28 -9.84 -27.95
C LEU A 475 43.23 -10.69 -28.80
N LEU A 476 42.81 -11.91 -29.15
CA LEU A 476 43.54 -12.84 -30.00
C LEU A 476 43.12 -12.68 -31.46
N GLN A 477 44.07 -12.38 -32.32
CA GLN A 477 43.93 -12.32 -33.77
C GLN A 477 44.66 -13.48 -34.42
N TYR A 478 44.00 -14.16 -35.36
CA TYR A 478 44.59 -15.25 -36.13
C TYR A 478 44.04 -15.29 -37.56
N ILE A 479 44.82 -15.83 -38.48
CA ILE A 479 44.34 -16.14 -39.83
C ILE A 479 43.96 -17.61 -39.85
N HIS A 480 42.76 -17.93 -40.35
CA HIS A 480 42.33 -19.31 -40.47
C HIS A 480 43.35 -20.12 -41.29
N ASN A 481 43.73 -21.28 -40.77
CA ASN A 481 44.76 -22.17 -41.31
C ASN A 481 46.18 -21.60 -41.34
N HIS A 482 46.49 -20.60 -40.51
CA HIS A 482 47.85 -20.11 -40.30
C HIS A 482 48.38 -20.52 -38.92
N ASN A 483 49.69 -20.65 -38.79
CA ASN A 483 50.35 -21.12 -37.57
C ASN A 483 50.88 -19.97 -36.69
N SER A 484 50.35 -18.76 -36.86
CA SER A 484 50.75 -17.60 -36.05
C SER A 484 49.52 -16.92 -35.48
N ILE A 485 49.59 -16.58 -34.20
CA ILE A 485 48.57 -15.81 -33.51
C ILE A 485 49.18 -14.54 -32.94
N CYS A 486 48.36 -13.50 -32.82
CA CYS A 486 48.74 -12.22 -32.23
C CYS A 486 47.78 -11.91 -31.08
N ILE A 487 48.29 -11.77 -29.87
CA ILE A 487 47.50 -11.47 -28.68
C ILE A 487 47.81 -10.05 -28.25
N LEU A 488 46.79 -9.20 -28.25
CA LEU A 488 46.83 -7.83 -27.74
C LEU A 488 46.33 -7.88 -26.30
N ASN A 489 47.22 -7.69 -25.33
CA ASN A 489 46.86 -7.62 -23.92
C ASN A 489 46.74 -6.14 -23.51
N PHE A 490 45.50 -5.66 -23.38
CA PHE A 490 45.24 -4.26 -23.04
C PHE A 490 45.57 -3.90 -21.59
N MET A 491 45.53 -4.89 -20.68
CA MET A 491 45.90 -4.72 -19.27
C MET A 491 47.39 -4.51 -19.07
N LYS A 492 48.19 -5.34 -19.74
CA LYS A 492 49.67 -5.28 -19.68
C LYS A 492 50.25 -4.30 -20.71
N ASN A 493 49.44 -3.77 -21.62
CA ASN A 493 49.83 -2.92 -22.74
C ASN A 493 50.90 -3.56 -23.67
N ILE A 494 50.78 -4.87 -23.89
CA ILE A 494 51.75 -5.68 -24.66
C ILE A 494 51.06 -6.39 -25.82
N ILE A 495 51.75 -6.46 -26.95
CA ILE A 495 51.45 -7.33 -28.09
C ILE A 495 52.36 -8.54 -28.02
N GLN A 496 51.78 -9.74 -28.01
CA GLN A 496 52.51 -10.99 -28.11
C GLN A 496 52.22 -11.66 -29.46
N GLN A 497 53.26 -11.87 -30.26
CA GLN A 497 53.18 -12.73 -31.44
C GLN A 497 53.71 -14.10 -31.06
N ILE A 498 52.90 -15.13 -31.28
CA ILE A 498 53.20 -16.51 -30.91
C ILE A 498 53.13 -17.38 -32.16
N LYS A 499 54.17 -18.16 -32.42
CA LYS A 499 54.21 -19.15 -33.50
C LYS A 499 53.84 -20.51 -32.94
N LEU A 500 52.78 -21.09 -33.48
CA LEU A 500 52.23 -22.38 -33.09
C LEU A 500 52.82 -23.50 -33.97
N PRO A 501 52.92 -24.73 -33.45
CA PRO A 501 53.40 -25.88 -34.20
C PRO A 501 52.40 -26.38 -35.26
N PHE A 502 51.15 -25.90 -35.24
CA PHE A 502 50.07 -26.28 -36.16
C PHE A 502 49.31 -25.07 -36.71
N PRO A 503 48.64 -25.22 -37.88
CA PRO A 503 47.71 -24.22 -38.38
C PRO A 503 46.43 -24.16 -37.53
N VAL A 504 46.07 -22.97 -37.06
CA VAL A 504 44.89 -22.75 -36.20
C VAL A 504 43.62 -22.81 -37.03
N ARG A 505 42.72 -23.72 -36.66
CA ARG A 505 41.37 -23.81 -37.21
C ARG A 505 40.43 -22.87 -36.46
N HIS A 506 40.39 -22.97 -35.12
CA HIS A 506 39.59 -22.14 -34.21
C HIS A 506 40.35 -21.77 -32.93
N ALA A 507 40.07 -20.58 -32.41
CA ALA A 507 40.53 -20.09 -31.12
C ALA A 507 39.35 -19.63 -30.27
N ILE A 508 39.31 -20.05 -29.00
CA ILE A 508 38.17 -19.94 -28.10
C ILE A 508 38.67 -19.48 -26.71
N PRO A 509 38.06 -18.48 -26.06
CA PRO A 509 38.39 -18.14 -24.68
C PRO A 509 37.96 -19.28 -23.74
N PHE A 510 38.85 -19.69 -22.84
CA PHE A 510 38.66 -20.72 -21.81
C PHE A 510 39.10 -20.15 -20.46
N GLY A 511 38.19 -19.50 -19.74
CA GLY A 511 38.54 -18.72 -18.55
C GLY A 511 39.61 -17.70 -18.90
N ASP A 512 40.73 -17.75 -18.19
CA ASP A 512 41.90 -16.88 -18.44
C ASP A 512 42.85 -17.39 -19.53
N GLN A 513 42.56 -18.55 -20.13
CA GLN A 513 43.37 -19.24 -21.14
C GLN A 513 42.67 -19.28 -22.50
N TRP A 514 43.31 -19.88 -23.51
CA TRP A 514 42.81 -20.02 -24.87
C TRP A 514 42.74 -21.49 -25.28
N LEU A 515 41.59 -21.97 -25.74
CA LEU A 515 41.44 -23.27 -26.38
C LEU A 515 41.64 -23.12 -27.90
N LEU A 516 42.67 -23.75 -28.44
CA LEU A 516 43.04 -23.76 -29.85
C LEU A 516 42.77 -25.13 -30.46
N THR A 517 42.48 -25.15 -31.75
CA THR A 517 42.14 -26.38 -32.47
C THR A 517 42.93 -26.43 -33.77
N ASP A 518 43.50 -27.59 -34.09
CA ASP A 518 44.28 -27.76 -35.31
C ASP A 518 43.40 -28.08 -36.53
N HIS A 519 44.01 -28.03 -37.70
CA HIS A 519 43.45 -28.52 -38.94
C HIS A 519 44.09 -29.87 -39.34
N GLY A 520 43.82 -30.93 -38.57
CA GLY A 520 44.24 -32.30 -38.89
C GLY A 520 43.51 -32.93 -40.09
N GLN A 521 44.17 -33.82 -40.84
CA GLN A 521 43.58 -34.52 -42.01
C GLN A 521 42.59 -35.66 -41.67
N LYS A 522 42.48 -36.08 -40.40
CA LYS A 522 41.59 -37.19 -39.96
C LYS A 522 40.88 -37.00 -38.60
N SER A 523 41.43 -36.19 -37.68
CA SER A 523 40.79 -35.80 -36.41
C SER A 523 41.41 -34.49 -35.93
N SER A 524 40.59 -33.49 -35.59
CA SER A 524 41.09 -32.23 -35.04
C SER A 524 41.59 -32.40 -33.60
N SER A 525 42.84 -32.07 -33.33
CA SER A 525 43.42 -32.04 -31.98
C SER A 525 43.13 -30.71 -31.30
N SER A 526 42.94 -30.75 -29.98
CA SER A 526 42.67 -29.56 -29.15
C SER A 526 43.90 -29.20 -28.32
N TYR A 527 44.12 -27.92 -28.08
CA TYR A 527 45.27 -27.43 -27.32
C TYR A 527 44.86 -26.30 -26.39
N LEU A 528 45.42 -26.27 -25.19
CA LEU A 528 45.20 -25.21 -24.22
C LEU A 528 46.44 -24.31 -24.17
N LEU A 529 46.26 -23.03 -24.46
CA LEU A 529 47.29 -22.01 -24.48
C LEU A 529 47.11 -21.09 -23.27
N ASN A 530 48.10 -21.07 -22.38
CA ASN A 530 48.17 -20.16 -21.24
C ASN A 530 49.19 -19.05 -21.50
N THR A 531 48.73 -17.80 -21.44
CA THR A 531 49.51 -16.58 -21.75
C THR A 531 49.76 -15.71 -20.51
N ASN A 532 49.30 -16.14 -19.33
CA ASN A 532 49.33 -15.32 -18.11
C ASN A 532 50.61 -15.46 -17.28
N HIS A 533 51.36 -16.55 -17.43
CA HIS A 533 52.64 -16.75 -16.70
C HIS A 533 53.69 -15.70 -17.14
N GLU A 534 54.37 -15.11 -16.17
CA GLU A 534 55.30 -14.00 -16.38
C GLU A 534 56.57 -14.37 -17.18
N GLU A 535 56.83 -15.66 -17.43
CA GLU A 535 58.09 -16.06 -18.08
C GLU A 535 57.96 -16.65 -19.50
N LYS A 536 56.92 -17.42 -19.89
CA LYS A 536 56.69 -17.89 -21.30
C LYS A 536 55.23 -18.35 -21.54
N PRO A 537 54.67 -18.24 -22.77
CA PRO A 537 53.40 -18.89 -23.12
C PRO A 537 53.56 -20.42 -23.19
N ILE A 538 52.67 -21.16 -22.54
CA ILE A 538 52.69 -22.63 -22.45
C ILE A 538 51.53 -23.20 -23.26
N LEU A 539 51.84 -24.19 -24.10
CA LEU A 539 50.87 -24.93 -24.90
C LEU A 539 50.77 -26.37 -24.39
N SER A 540 49.56 -26.79 -24.02
CA SER A 540 49.27 -28.15 -23.54
C SER A 540 48.37 -28.86 -24.53
N MET A 541 48.78 -30.03 -25.04
CA MET A 541 47.92 -30.84 -25.91
C MET A 541 46.82 -31.51 -25.09
N VAL A 542 45.61 -31.50 -25.65
CA VAL A 542 44.41 -32.08 -25.06
C VAL A 542 43.84 -33.12 -26.05
N GLN A 543 43.76 -34.39 -25.61
CA GLN A 543 43.14 -35.44 -26.42
C GLN A 543 41.61 -35.27 -26.41
N TYR A 544 41.08 -34.56 -27.41
CA TYR A 544 39.64 -34.33 -27.57
C TYR A 544 39.26 -34.28 -29.06
N ASN A 545 38.23 -35.03 -29.48
CA ASN A 545 37.76 -35.04 -30.86
C ASN A 545 36.58 -34.07 -31.05
N LEU A 546 36.90 -32.81 -31.37
CA LEU A 546 35.93 -31.71 -31.50
C LEU A 546 34.95 -31.85 -32.67
N ASP A 547 35.24 -32.66 -33.69
CA ASP A 547 34.33 -32.81 -34.85
C ASP A 547 32.96 -33.44 -34.47
N THR A 548 32.84 -34.01 -33.25
CA THR A 548 31.57 -34.56 -32.73
C THR A 548 30.75 -33.62 -31.86
N ILE A 549 31.33 -32.49 -31.43
CA ILE A 549 30.72 -31.58 -30.47
C ILE A 549 30.79 -30.18 -31.08
N GLY A 550 29.68 -29.72 -31.64
CA GLY A 550 29.57 -28.33 -32.08
C GLY A 550 29.71 -27.44 -30.84
N LEU A 551 30.87 -26.80 -30.65
CA LEU A 551 31.18 -26.12 -29.40
C LEU A 551 31.60 -24.67 -29.59
N ALA A 552 30.84 -23.82 -28.90
CA ALA A 552 31.26 -22.52 -28.39
C ALA A 552 31.82 -22.70 -26.97
N ASN A 553 32.97 -22.11 -26.68
CA ASN A 553 33.51 -21.61 -25.41
C ASN A 553 33.13 -22.29 -24.07
N SER A 554 34.10 -23.00 -23.45
CA SER A 554 34.05 -23.54 -22.07
C SER A 554 35.26 -23.11 -21.24
N GLY A 555 35.22 -23.27 -19.90
CA GLY A 555 36.36 -23.37 -18.93
C GLY A 555 36.45 -22.29 -17.84
N GLY A 556 36.67 -22.47 -16.52
CA GLY A 556 36.83 -23.53 -15.49
C GLY A 556 37.48 -22.84 -14.25
N ASP A 557 36.95 -22.79 -13.01
CA ASP A 557 36.95 -23.78 -11.90
C ASP A 557 35.67 -23.65 -11.02
N PHE A 558 35.24 -24.76 -10.40
CA PHE A 558 34.14 -24.82 -9.42
C PHE A 558 34.29 -25.99 -8.41
N ASN A 559 34.16 -25.69 -7.12
CA ASN A 559 34.21 -26.68 -6.05
C ASN A 559 32.81 -27.08 -5.50
N LYS A 560 32.64 -28.41 -5.37
CA LYS A 560 31.68 -29.27 -4.62
C LYS A 560 30.17 -28.97 -4.56
N ASN A 561 29.46 -29.75 -5.41
CA ASN A 561 28.08 -30.32 -5.34
C ASN A 561 27.20 -29.91 -6.53
N SER A 562 27.06 -30.79 -7.54
CA SER A 562 26.37 -30.52 -8.82
C SER A 562 25.26 -31.54 -9.12
N LEU A 563 24.14 -31.03 -9.66
CA LEU A 563 22.99 -31.76 -10.23
C LEU A 563 22.56 -31.13 -11.58
N TRP A 564 21.96 -31.93 -12.49
CA TRP A 564 21.79 -31.66 -13.94
C TRP A 564 20.32 -31.56 -14.40
N PHE A 565 19.98 -30.64 -15.34
CA PHE A 565 18.66 -30.59 -16.02
C PHE A 565 18.64 -29.88 -17.40
N SER A 566 17.68 -30.26 -18.26
CA SER A 566 17.42 -29.76 -19.64
C SER A 566 16.00 -29.19 -19.79
N SER A 567 15.85 -28.09 -20.54
CA SER A 567 14.60 -27.56 -21.09
C SER A 567 14.55 -27.78 -22.61
N SER A 568 14.65 -29.03 -23.04
CA SER A 568 14.21 -29.55 -24.35
C SER A 568 15.07 -29.38 -25.62
N ASN A 569 16.35 -28.98 -25.56
CA ASN A 569 17.48 -29.42 -26.44
C ASN A 569 18.69 -28.46 -26.37
N ASP A 570 19.37 -28.35 -25.23
CA ASP A 570 20.72 -27.78 -25.13
C ASP A 570 21.41 -28.23 -23.81
N TYR A 571 22.73 -28.46 -23.84
CA TYR A 571 23.51 -29.19 -22.81
C TYR A 571 24.27 -28.30 -21.83
N LEU A 572 24.64 -28.88 -20.69
CA LEU A 572 25.81 -28.45 -19.92
C LEU A 572 26.79 -29.62 -19.75
N GLY A 573 28.07 -29.29 -19.53
CA GLY A 573 29.14 -30.23 -19.15
C GLY A 573 29.82 -29.74 -17.86
N LYS A 574 30.30 -30.65 -17.01
CA LYS A 574 30.99 -30.35 -15.75
C LYS A 574 32.47 -30.64 -15.91
N ILE A 575 33.31 -29.68 -15.51
CA ILE A 575 34.75 -29.87 -15.38
C ILE A 575 35.04 -30.10 -13.90
N ASN A 576 35.63 -31.23 -13.55
CA ASN A 576 35.92 -31.62 -12.17
C ASN A 576 37.44 -31.60 -11.95
N THR A 577 37.98 -30.47 -11.52
CA THR A 577 39.40 -30.28 -11.16
C THR A 577 39.57 -30.54 -9.67
N ASN A 578 39.51 -31.80 -9.25
CA ASN A 578 40.05 -32.17 -7.93
C ASN A 578 41.39 -32.88 -8.12
N GLU A 579 42.30 -32.55 -7.19
CA GLU A 579 43.66 -33.03 -7.08
C GLU A 579 43.75 -34.56 -7.33
N ASN A 580 44.56 -34.93 -8.32
CA ASN A 580 44.84 -36.27 -8.86
C ASN A 580 43.82 -36.86 -9.85
N LYS A 581 44.20 -36.75 -11.15
CA LYS A 581 43.69 -37.38 -12.39
C LYS A 581 42.49 -36.72 -13.10
N ASN A 582 42.83 -35.82 -14.05
CA ASN A 582 42.51 -35.93 -15.48
C ASN A 582 41.15 -36.49 -15.93
N ASN A 583 40.00 -36.12 -15.33
CA ASN A 583 38.67 -36.50 -15.85
C ASN A 583 37.66 -35.33 -16.03
N LEU A 584 37.17 -35.15 -17.26
CA LEU A 584 36.11 -34.22 -17.69
C LEU A 584 34.79 -34.98 -17.89
N ILE A 585 33.62 -34.36 -17.71
CA ILE A 585 32.33 -35.05 -17.87
C ILE A 585 31.44 -34.18 -18.76
N ALA A 586 31.07 -34.69 -19.95
CA ALA A 586 30.22 -33.99 -20.90
C ALA A 586 29.17 -34.96 -21.50
N GLU A 587 27.90 -34.53 -21.55
CA GLU A 587 26.74 -35.30 -22.03
C GLU A 587 26.27 -34.80 -23.42
N ARG A 588 25.61 -35.66 -24.24
CA ARG A 588 25.19 -35.40 -25.66
C ARG A 588 23.66 -35.53 -25.87
N TYR A 589 23.11 -35.24 -27.09
CA TYR A 589 21.70 -34.88 -27.59
C TYR A 589 21.29 -33.48 -28.24
N LYS A 590 21.51 -33.37 -29.57
CA LYS A 590 21.27 -32.30 -30.60
C LYS A 590 21.08 -30.80 -30.22
N ARG A 591 21.96 -29.97 -30.82
CA ARG A 591 22.02 -28.47 -30.96
C ARG A 591 22.94 -27.66 -30.01
N SER A 592 23.97 -28.28 -29.43
CA SER A 592 24.96 -27.68 -28.52
C SER A 592 25.39 -26.22 -28.77
N LYS A 593 25.28 -25.41 -27.71
CA LYS A 593 26.07 -24.20 -27.46
C LYS A 593 26.61 -24.29 -26.01
N VAL A 594 27.93 -24.22 -25.83
CA VAL A 594 28.60 -24.40 -24.53
C VAL A 594 29.00 -23.06 -23.93
N LEU A 595 29.08 -23.01 -22.59
CA LEU A 595 28.97 -21.81 -21.78
C LEU A 595 30.24 -21.53 -20.96
N SER A 596 30.73 -20.28 -21.01
CA SER A 596 31.84 -19.76 -20.21
C SER A 596 31.38 -19.18 -18.88
N SER A 597 32.32 -19.01 -17.94
CA SER A 597 32.09 -18.28 -16.71
C SER A 597 32.90 -16.98 -16.64
N ASN A 598 32.26 -15.92 -16.13
CA ASN A 598 32.66 -14.51 -16.09
C ASN A 598 32.61 -13.82 -17.46
N ASP A 599 31.63 -12.92 -17.61
CA ASP A 599 31.67 -11.66 -18.36
C ASP A 599 32.24 -11.58 -19.78
N ALA A 600 32.37 -12.71 -20.45
CA ALA A 600 32.66 -12.78 -21.88
C ALA A 600 31.52 -12.15 -22.68
N SER A 601 31.81 -11.02 -23.34
CA SER A 601 30.99 -10.56 -24.47
C SER A 601 30.85 -11.71 -25.46
N PRO A 602 29.65 -12.14 -25.84
CA PRO A 602 29.52 -13.35 -26.63
C PRO A 602 30.04 -13.13 -28.04
N GLN A 603 30.95 -13.99 -28.46
CA GLN A 603 31.59 -13.90 -29.77
C GLN A 603 31.36 -15.13 -30.63
N GLU A 604 31.40 -14.86 -31.94
CA GLU A 604 31.04 -15.71 -33.06
C GLU A 604 31.58 -17.14 -32.96
N VAL A 605 30.67 -18.09 -32.81
CA VAL A 605 30.95 -19.51 -33.05
C VAL A 605 30.04 -19.94 -34.19
N PHE A 606 30.67 -20.07 -35.36
CA PHE A 606 30.26 -20.78 -36.58
C PHE A 606 28.96 -20.39 -37.30
N GLU A 607 28.04 -19.73 -36.65
CA GLU A 607 26.95 -19.00 -37.29
C GLU A 607 27.25 -17.51 -37.19
N LYS A 608 26.84 -16.72 -38.18
CA LYS A 608 27.05 -15.26 -38.24
C LYS A 608 26.43 -14.47 -37.06
N ARG A 609 25.97 -15.12 -35.99
CA ARG A 609 25.09 -14.62 -34.93
C ARG A 609 25.69 -14.79 -33.53
N ARG A 610 25.50 -13.78 -32.69
CA ARG A 610 25.88 -13.70 -31.27
C ARG A 610 25.05 -14.66 -30.43
N LEU A 611 25.73 -15.31 -29.50
CA LEU A 611 25.23 -16.37 -28.65
C LEU A 611 25.11 -15.87 -27.20
N GLN A 612 23.94 -15.48 -26.74
CA GLN A 612 23.83 -14.77 -25.45
C GLN A 612 23.41 -15.74 -24.35
N THR A 613 24.36 -16.19 -23.55
CA THR A 613 24.05 -16.92 -22.33
C THR A 613 25.03 -16.51 -21.24
N PHE A 614 24.53 -16.28 -20.03
CA PHE A 614 25.30 -15.85 -18.88
C PHE A 614 25.18 -16.86 -17.73
N ILE A 615 26.26 -17.05 -16.98
CA ILE A 615 26.30 -17.94 -15.81
C ILE A 615 26.72 -17.12 -14.59
N ASN A 616 25.81 -17.00 -13.62
CA ASN A 616 26.14 -16.48 -12.29
C ASN A 616 26.59 -17.64 -11.38
N LYS A 617 27.89 -17.67 -11.06
CA LYS A 617 28.53 -18.71 -10.24
C LYS A 617 28.00 -18.76 -8.81
N GLN A 618 27.89 -17.59 -8.16
CA GLN A 618 27.57 -17.50 -6.73
C GLN A 618 26.14 -17.97 -6.43
N GLN A 619 25.24 -17.72 -7.38
CA GLN A 619 23.81 -17.96 -7.21
C GLN A 619 23.31 -19.19 -7.97
N SER A 620 24.16 -19.82 -8.79
CA SER A 620 23.82 -21.00 -9.60
C SER A 620 22.63 -20.76 -10.55
N LEU A 621 22.63 -19.57 -11.16
CA LEU A 621 21.59 -19.11 -12.09
C LEU A 621 22.18 -19.07 -13.51
N ILE A 622 21.52 -19.73 -14.46
CA ILE A 622 21.86 -19.66 -15.89
C ILE A 622 20.82 -18.82 -16.59
N THR A 623 21.27 -17.89 -17.44
CA THR A 623 20.42 -16.95 -18.17
C THR A 623 20.63 -17.08 -19.67
N SER A 624 19.61 -17.48 -20.41
CA SER A 624 19.65 -17.65 -21.87
C SER A 624 18.56 -16.82 -22.56
N PHE A 625 18.72 -16.53 -23.87
CA PHE A 625 17.72 -15.79 -24.64
C PHE A 625 17.21 -16.61 -25.82
N PHE A 626 15.89 -16.73 -25.90
CA PHE A 626 15.22 -17.49 -26.94
C PHE A 626 14.24 -16.62 -27.72
N ASN A 627 14.12 -16.91 -29.01
CA ASN A 627 13.06 -16.34 -29.81
C ASN A 627 11.71 -16.91 -29.34
N LYS A 628 10.63 -16.14 -29.46
CA LYS A 628 9.28 -16.56 -29.07
C LYS A 628 8.82 -17.88 -29.73
N ASN A 629 9.37 -18.22 -30.90
CA ASN A 629 9.03 -19.43 -31.65
C ASN A 629 9.83 -20.67 -31.20
N GLU A 630 10.86 -20.50 -30.37
CA GLU A 630 11.75 -21.59 -29.94
C GLU A 630 11.29 -22.25 -28.64
N ILE A 631 10.31 -21.66 -27.94
CA ILE A 631 9.86 -22.10 -26.62
C ILE A 631 8.53 -22.84 -26.75
N ASP A 632 8.43 -23.99 -26.08
CA ASP A 632 7.20 -24.75 -26.02
C ASP A 632 6.14 -23.99 -25.19
N LYS A 633 4.97 -23.75 -25.79
CA LYS A 633 3.87 -23.00 -25.20
C LYS A 633 3.41 -23.56 -23.84
N LYS A 634 3.68 -24.83 -23.53
CA LYS A 634 3.34 -25.43 -22.23
C LYS A 634 4.12 -24.85 -21.04
N TYR A 635 5.29 -24.27 -21.28
CA TYR A 635 6.14 -23.65 -20.24
C TYR A 635 5.95 -22.13 -20.16
N ILE A 636 5.07 -21.58 -20.98
CA ILE A 636 4.74 -20.16 -21.00
C ILE A 636 3.42 -19.99 -20.25
N THR A 637 3.44 -19.19 -19.18
CA THR A 637 2.21 -18.83 -18.47
C THR A 637 1.30 -17.99 -19.35
N LYS A 638 -0.02 -18.18 -19.20
CA LYS A 638 -1.01 -17.23 -19.73
C LYS A 638 -0.81 -15.90 -18.99
N THR A 639 -0.07 -14.99 -19.60
CA THR A 639 0.12 -13.62 -19.13
C THR A 639 -0.96 -12.73 -19.74
N ASP A 640 -1.24 -11.59 -19.11
CA ASP A 640 -2.13 -10.54 -19.68
C ASP A 640 -1.48 -9.84 -20.90
N ILE A 641 -0.23 -10.18 -21.21
CA ILE A 641 0.55 -9.61 -22.31
C ILE A 641 0.15 -10.29 -23.63
N PRO A 642 -0.27 -9.55 -24.67
CA PRO A 642 -0.60 -10.14 -25.96
C PRO A 642 0.62 -10.85 -26.59
N GLU A 643 0.46 -12.10 -27.08
CA GLU A 643 1.54 -12.85 -27.77
C GLU A 643 2.18 -12.06 -28.92
N SER A 644 1.42 -11.19 -29.59
CA SER A 644 1.90 -10.32 -30.68
C SER A 644 2.93 -9.27 -30.21
N SER A 645 2.88 -8.90 -28.93
CA SER A 645 3.80 -7.92 -28.33
C SER A 645 5.08 -8.56 -27.79
N ILE A 646 5.19 -9.88 -27.71
CA ILE A 646 6.39 -10.54 -27.19
C ILE A 646 7.44 -10.67 -28.30
N LEU A 647 8.65 -10.18 -28.02
CA LEU A 647 9.80 -10.24 -28.93
C LEU A 647 10.58 -11.54 -28.75
N SER A 648 10.98 -11.79 -27.52
CA SER A 648 11.85 -12.89 -27.09
C SER A 648 11.59 -13.18 -25.61
N TYR A 649 12.17 -14.26 -25.09
CA TYR A 649 12.13 -14.56 -23.66
C TYR A 649 13.54 -14.67 -23.10
N ILE A 650 13.65 -14.32 -21.82
CA ILE A 650 14.80 -14.63 -20.97
C ILE A 650 14.46 -15.93 -20.25
N GLU A 651 15.21 -16.98 -20.52
CA GLU A 651 15.15 -18.23 -19.76
C GLU A 651 16.09 -18.11 -18.56
N LEU A 652 15.53 -18.26 -17.37
CA LEU A 652 16.23 -18.27 -16.10
C LEU A 652 16.15 -19.68 -15.52
N ILE A 653 17.30 -20.34 -15.38
CA ILE A 653 17.40 -21.68 -14.80
C ILE A 653 18.07 -21.54 -13.43
N ASP A 654 17.28 -21.71 -12.37
CA ASP A 654 17.76 -21.76 -10.99
C ASP A 654 18.15 -23.21 -10.64
N LEU A 655 19.45 -23.47 -10.60
CA LEU A 655 19.99 -24.80 -10.32
C LEU A 655 19.86 -25.20 -8.84
N LYS A 656 19.77 -24.24 -7.90
CA LYS A 656 19.60 -24.52 -6.47
C LYS A 656 18.17 -24.97 -6.17
N ARG A 657 17.19 -24.33 -6.80
CA ARG A 657 15.76 -24.62 -6.61
C ARG A 657 15.21 -25.63 -7.61
N HIS A 658 15.99 -25.99 -8.64
CA HIS A 658 15.57 -26.87 -9.75
C HIS A 658 14.35 -26.33 -10.51
N LEU A 659 14.39 -25.03 -10.80
CA LEU A 659 13.31 -24.28 -11.43
C LEU A 659 13.76 -23.64 -12.74
N VAL A 660 12.85 -23.58 -13.71
CA VAL A 660 13.01 -22.78 -14.94
C VAL A 660 11.91 -21.74 -15.05
N THR A 661 12.28 -20.50 -15.37
CA THR A 661 11.36 -19.36 -15.52
C THR A 661 11.61 -18.68 -16.86
N TYR A 662 10.54 -18.38 -17.61
CA TYR A 662 10.62 -17.71 -18.91
C TYR A 662 10.06 -16.28 -18.84
N VAL A 663 10.93 -15.29 -18.64
CA VAL A 663 10.52 -13.89 -18.52
C VAL A 663 10.32 -13.27 -19.92
N PRO A 664 9.13 -12.76 -20.27
CA PRO A 664 8.86 -12.21 -21.60
C PRO A 664 9.49 -10.82 -21.79
N ILE A 665 10.18 -10.62 -22.92
CA ILE A 665 10.65 -9.29 -23.38
C ILE A 665 9.56 -8.69 -24.28
N GLN A 666 8.86 -7.68 -23.76
CA GLN A 666 7.74 -7.04 -24.45
C GLN A 666 8.18 -5.86 -25.34
N ARG A 667 7.64 -5.85 -26.56
CA ARG A 667 7.68 -4.74 -27.52
C ARG A 667 6.58 -3.73 -27.20
N LEU A 668 6.94 -2.45 -27.16
CA LEU A 668 5.98 -1.35 -27.05
C LEU A 668 5.17 -1.21 -28.36
N GLN A 669 3.84 -1.26 -28.25
CA GLN A 669 2.95 -0.96 -29.38
C GLN A 669 2.89 0.55 -29.58
N GLU A 670 3.49 1.06 -30.64
CA GLU A 670 3.21 2.41 -31.15
C GLU A 670 2.00 2.31 -32.10
N GLN A 671 1.01 3.19 -31.92
CA GLN A 671 -0.29 3.13 -32.61
C GLN A 671 -0.26 3.26 -34.15
N ASN A 672 0.90 3.40 -34.79
CA ASN A 672 0.99 3.51 -36.25
C ASN A 672 2.28 2.88 -36.78
N SER A 673 2.26 1.62 -37.19
CA SER A 673 3.06 1.15 -38.33
C SER A 673 2.59 -0.23 -38.77
N ARG A 674 2.03 -0.30 -39.98
CA ARG A 674 1.72 -1.54 -40.68
C ARG A 674 3.02 -2.28 -41.01
N SER A 675 3.03 -3.58 -40.69
CA SER A 675 3.71 -4.68 -41.40
C SER A 675 4.76 -4.34 -42.46
N SER A 676 6.03 -4.35 -42.05
CA SER A 676 7.19 -4.88 -42.80
C SER A 676 8.36 -5.01 -41.82
N THR A 677 9.12 -6.10 -41.87
CA THR A 677 10.35 -6.27 -41.08
C THR A 677 11.25 -5.07 -41.34
N SER A 678 11.40 -4.17 -40.36
CA SER A 678 12.20 -2.97 -40.56
C SER A 678 13.66 -3.36 -40.81
N GLN A 679 14.41 -2.55 -41.55
CA GLN A 679 15.84 -2.82 -41.82
C GLN A 679 16.62 -3.05 -40.50
N HIS A 680 16.21 -2.40 -39.41
CA HIS A 680 16.74 -2.61 -38.07
C HIS A 680 16.50 -4.03 -37.53
N GLU A 681 15.31 -4.61 -37.72
CA GLU A 681 15.02 -5.99 -37.29
C GLU A 681 15.85 -7.01 -38.07
N TRP A 682 15.99 -6.82 -39.39
CA TRP A 682 16.85 -7.68 -40.21
C TRP A 682 18.30 -7.58 -39.75
N HIS A 683 18.82 -6.36 -39.55
CA HIS A 683 20.18 -6.15 -39.04
C HIS A 683 20.38 -6.83 -37.68
N MET A 684 19.42 -6.66 -36.76
CA MET A 684 19.47 -7.27 -35.44
C MET A 684 19.47 -8.81 -35.50
N GLN A 685 18.73 -9.41 -36.42
CA GLN A 685 18.73 -10.87 -36.65
C GLN A 685 20.04 -11.38 -37.27
N THR A 686 20.80 -10.52 -37.97
CA THR A 686 22.18 -10.85 -38.35
C THR A 686 23.09 -10.89 -37.13
N LYS A 687 22.81 -10.09 -36.09
CA LYS A 687 23.63 -10.02 -34.88
C LYS A 687 23.21 -10.99 -33.79
N SER A 688 21.93 -11.29 -33.60
CA SER A 688 21.42 -12.17 -32.53
C SER A 688 20.27 -13.03 -33.02
N SER A 689 20.28 -14.32 -32.71
CA SER A 689 19.19 -15.25 -33.06
C SER A 689 17.88 -14.96 -32.31
N SER A 690 17.97 -14.43 -31.08
CA SER A 690 16.82 -14.04 -30.26
C SER A 690 16.20 -12.71 -30.69
N GLY A 691 16.87 -11.93 -31.54
CA GLY A 691 16.43 -10.58 -31.94
C GLY A 691 16.74 -9.48 -30.91
N VAL A 692 17.48 -9.80 -29.85
CA VAL A 692 17.89 -8.89 -28.77
C VAL A 692 19.39 -9.06 -28.49
N ILE A 693 20.09 -8.00 -28.08
CA ILE A 693 21.47 -8.05 -27.60
C ILE A 693 21.49 -7.84 -26.09
N ALA A 694 22.14 -8.73 -25.36
CA ALA A 694 22.25 -8.68 -23.92
C ALA A 694 23.71 -8.51 -23.45
N ALA A 695 23.84 -7.87 -22.29
CA ALA A 695 25.08 -7.71 -21.54
C ALA A 695 24.79 -7.83 -20.03
N GLN A 696 25.64 -8.55 -19.32
CA GLN A 696 25.55 -8.67 -17.87
C GLN A 696 26.12 -7.40 -17.22
N CYS A 697 25.36 -6.77 -16.33
CA CYS A 697 25.85 -5.62 -15.57
C CYS A 697 26.60 -6.14 -14.35
N ASP A 698 25.86 -6.77 -13.44
CA ASP A 698 26.40 -7.37 -12.22
C ASP A 698 25.93 -8.83 -12.13
N ASP A 699 26.27 -9.51 -11.03
CA ASP A 699 25.76 -10.86 -10.76
C ASP A 699 24.22 -10.88 -10.68
N ASP A 700 23.59 -9.81 -10.18
CA ASP A 700 22.14 -9.76 -9.96
C ASP A 700 21.32 -9.13 -11.10
N SER A 701 21.98 -8.43 -12.03
CA SER A 701 21.31 -7.55 -12.99
C SER A 701 21.81 -7.73 -14.42
N LEU A 702 20.86 -7.59 -15.35
CA LEU A 702 21.05 -7.85 -16.77
C LEU A 702 20.50 -6.70 -17.61
N ILE A 703 21.19 -6.36 -18.69
CA ILE A 703 20.74 -5.34 -19.65
C ILE A 703 20.50 -5.99 -21.00
N THR A 704 19.39 -5.64 -21.65
CA THR A 704 19.07 -6.09 -23.00
C THR A 704 18.67 -4.92 -23.90
N ILE A 705 19.04 -4.92 -25.17
CA ILE A 705 18.65 -3.91 -26.17
C ILE A 705 17.98 -4.56 -27.38
N ASP A 706 16.86 -3.99 -27.83
CA ASP A 706 16.14 -4.43 -29.03
C ASP A 706 16.61 -3.72 -30.31
N SER A 707 16.10 -4.15 -31.46
CA SER A 707 16.38 -3.53 -32.77
C SER A 707 16.01 -2.04 -32.87
N ARG A 708 15.12 -1.54 -32.02
CA ARG A 708 14.64 -0.15 -32.00
C ARG A 708 15.34 0.70 -30.93
N ALA A 709 16.43 0.17 -30.36
CA ALA A 709 17.19 0.79 -29.28
C ALA A 709 16.39 1.09 -28.00
N ASN A 710 15.38 0.26 -27.70
CA ASN A 710 14.83 0.15 -26.37
C ASN A 710 15.77 -0.74 -25.54
N ILE A 711 16.26 -0.19 -24.43
CA ILE A 711 17.15 -0.86 -23.50
C ILE A 711 16.34 -1.19 -22.25
N TYR A 712 16.44 -2.43 -21.78
CA TYR A 712 15.71 -2.96 -20.63
C TYR A 712 16.73 -3.37 -19.57
N HIS A 713 16.51 -2.91 -18.34
CA HIS A 713 17.30 -3.28 -17.18
C HIS A 713 16.49 -4.24 -16.30
N TRP A 714 16.96 -5.48 -16.21
CA TRP A 714 16.32 -6.59 -15.54
C TRP A 714 17.05 -6.92 -14.25
N GLU A 715 16.26 -7.28 -13.25
CA GLU A 715 16.73 -7.93 -12.04
C GLU A 715 16.20 -9.36 -12.06
N ILE A 716 17.11 -10.32 -12.10
CA ILE A 716 16.78 -11.72 -12.41
C ILE A 716 17.04 -12.68 -11.25
N THR A 717 17.75 -12.20 -10.23
CA THR A 717 18.10 -13.01 -9.06
C THR A 717 16.94 -13.09 -8.06
N PRO A 718 16.50 -14.30 -7.64
CA PRO A 718 15.40 -14.44 -6.70
C PRO A 718 15.61 -13.79 -5.33
N SER A 719 16.83 -13.85 -4.76
CA SER A 719 17.13 -13.22 -3.47
C SER A 719 17.07 -11.70 -3.52
N ASN A 720 17.61 -11.10 -4.59
CA ASN A 720 17.56 -9.66 -4.76
C ASN A 720 16.14 -9.19 -5.11
N LEU A 721 15.42 -9.95 -5.95
CA LEU A 721 14.00 -9.70 -6.25
C LEU A 721 13.13 -9.71 -4.99
N GLN A 722 13.40 -10.59 -4.02
CA GLN A 722 12.69 -10.61 -2.75
C GLN A 722 12.99 -9.36 -1.91
N ILE A 723 14.26 -8.95 -1.80
CA ILE A 723 14.65 -7.71 -1.11
C ILE A 723 14.03 -6.48 -1.79
N SER A 724 14.07 -6.45 -3.12
CA SER A 724 13.46 -5.42 -3.95
C SER A 724 11.94 -5.39 -3.81
N LEU A 725 11.29 -6.54 -3.66
CA LEU A 725 9.85 -6.64 -3.40
C LEU A 725 9.51 -6.16 -1.98
N ASP A 726 10.31 -6.52 -0.97
CA ASP A 726 10.13 -6.06 0.41
C ASP A 726 10.36 -4.55 0.55
N THR A 727 11.33 -3.99 -0.18
CA THR A 727 11.56 -2.54 -0.21
C THR A 727 10.48 -1.82 -1.00
N TRP A 728 10.10 -2.35 -2.17
CA TRP A 728 9.02 -1.81 -2.98
C TRP A 728 7.68 -1.85 -2.25
N SER A 729 7.36 -2.95 -1.55
CA SER A 729 6.15 -3.06 -0.72
C SER A 729 6.17 -2.12 0.49
N LYS A 730 7.34 -1.84 1.07
CA LYS A 730 7.47 -0.77 2.09
C LYS A 730 7.27 0.63 1.49
N GLN A 731 7.75 0.85 0.27
CA GLN A 731 7.62 2.14 -0.44
C GLN A 731 6.21 2.38 -0.97
N THR A 732 5.52 1.33 -1.42
CA THR A 732 4.15 1.37 -1.93
C THR A 732 3.10 1.11 -0.85
N GLY A 733 3.53 0.55 0.29
CA GLY A 733 2.71 0.18 1.44
C GLY A 733 3.28 0.69 2.76
N ARG A 734 3.44 2.02 2.87
CA ARG A 734 3.43 2.76 4.16
C ARG A 734 2.90 4.18 3.94
N VAL A 735 1.62 4.39 4.25
CA VAL A 735 1.11 5.68 4.74
C VAL A 735 1.36 5.68 6.25
N GLY A 736 2.46 6.31 6.65
CA GLY A 736 2.93 6.39 8.02
C GLY A 736 4.39 6.81 8.01
N GLU A 737 4.60 8.13 8.01
CA GLU A 737 5.87 8.87 8.03
C GLU A 737 6.59 9.07 6.67
N HIS A 738 6.53 10.34 6.24
CA HIS A 738 7.33 11.03 5.23
C HIS A 738 7.07 10.73 3.74
N SER A 739 6.16 11.52 3.14
CA SER A 739 6.00 11.65 1.69
C SER A 739 7.15 12.45 1.06
N LEU A 740 7.98 11.80 0.25
CA LEU A 740 8.89 12.43 -0.72
C LEU A 740 8.28 12.21 -2.11
N ASP A 741 7.69 13.26 -2.69
CA ASP A 741 7.09 13.21 -4.02
C ASP A 741 8.05 13.71 -5.10
N ILE A 742 8.29 12.87 -6.12
CA ILE A 742 8.86 13.26 -7.42
C ILE A 742 7.99 12.62 -8.50
N GLU A 743 7.33 13.43 -9.33
CA GLU A 743 6.66 12.97 -10.54
C GLU A 743 7.09 13.80 -11.77
N TYR A 744 7.33 13.09 -12.88
CA TYR A 744 7.55 13.65 -14.22
C TYR A 744 6.33 13.39 -15.11
N LEU A 745 5.85 14.48 -15.70
CA LEU A 745 4.70 14.64 -16.61
C LEU A 745 4.82 13.90 -17.95
N LYS A 746 3.68 13.52 -18.56
CA LYS A 746 3.54 13.39 -20.02
C LYS A 746 2.21 13.93 -20.56
N ASP A 747 2.34 15.07 -21.26
CA ASP A 747 1.59 15.68 -22.37
C ASP A 747 0.20 15.15 -22.77
N GLY A 748 -0.84 15.87 -22.33
CA GLY A 748 -2.15 15.92 -22.97
C GLY A 748 -2.34 17.23 -23.74
N LYS A 749 -2.81 17.16 -25.00
CA LYS A 749 -3.03 18.30 -25.89
C LYS A 749 -4.00 19.34 -25.29
N THR A 750 -3.56 20.60 -25.18
CA THR A 750 -4.31 21.75 -24.60
C THR A 750 -4.58 22.86 -25.63
N ASP A 751 -5.62 22.69 -26.45
CA ASP A 751 -6.20 23.83 -27.19
C ASP A 751 -7.32 24.48 -26.33
N LEU A 752 -7.04 25.63 -25.71
CA LEU A 752 -7.96 26.41 -24.86
C LEU A 752 -8.11 27.83 -25.43
N ASN A 753 -9.34 28.38 -25.43
CA ASN A 753 -9.67 29.68 -26.04
C ASN A 753 -9.63 30.87 -25.06
N GLY A 754 -9.36 30.64 -23.76
CA GLY A 754 -9.17 31.68 -22.72
C GLY A 754 -10.29 31.74 -21.66
N PRO A 755 -10.00 32.25 -20.44
CA PRO A 755 -10.85 32.11 -19.25
C PRO A 755 -12.10 33.02 -19.27
N LYS A 756 -13.27 32.48 -18.90
CA LYS A 756 -14.57 33.21 -18.81
C LYS A 756 -15.42 32.73 -17.64
N HIS A 757 -16.46 33.46 -17.24
CA HIS A 757 -17.32 33.06 -16.11
C HIS A 757 -18.27 31.90 -16.46
N GLY A 758 -18.95 31.98 -17.60
CA GLY A 758 -20.05 31.07 -17.98
C GLY A 758 -21.43 31.64 -17.58
N LYS A 759 -22.50 31.11 -18.19
CA LYS A 759 -23.89 31.44 -17.85
C LYS A 759 -24.35 30.61 -16.64
N VAL A 760 -25.20 31.18 -15.78
CA VAL A 760 -25.80 30.45 -14.64
C VAL A 760 -27.03 29.71 -15.15
N ASP A 761 -27.13 28.41 -14.84
CA ASP A 761 -28.31 27.61 -15.16
C ASP A 761 -29.43 27.88 -14.14
N PRO A 762 -30.60 28.40 -14.57
CA PRO A 762 -31.73 28.66 -13.66
C PRO A 762 -32.30 27.39 -13.00
N GLU A 763 -32.08 26.20 -13.56
CA GLU A 763 -32.57 24.92 -13.00
C GLU A 763 -31.51 24.17 -12.17
N ASN A 764 -30.29 24.72 -12.05
CA ASN A 764 -29.16 24.13 -11.31
C ASN A 764 -28.90 22.64 -11.64
N GLN A 765 -29.02 22.25 -12.91
CA GLN A 765 -28.75 20.86 -13.31
C GLN A 765 -27.23 20.57 -13.38
N PRO A 766 -26.79 19.33 -13.07
CA PRO A 766 -25.37 18.99 -13.06
C PRO A 766 -24.83 18.87 -14.50
N HIS A 767 -24.01 19.84 -14.91
CA HIS A 767 -23.32 19.83 -16.22
C HIS A 767 -21.88 19.31 -16.08
N VAL A 768 -21.58 18.17 -16.71
CA VAL A 768 -20.23 17.56 -16.76
C VAL A 768 -19.66 17.70 -18.17
N GLY A 769 -18.62 18.51 -18.33
CA GLY A 769 -17.96 18.74 -19.62
C GLY A 769 -18.69 19.74 -20.52
N GLY A 770 -18.08 20.89 -20.78
CA GLY A 770 -18.64 21.94 -21.64
C GLY A 770 -17.97 23.30 -21.42
N ASN A 771 -18.32 24.29 -22.24
CA ASN A 771 -17.71 25.64 -22.20
C ASN A 771 -18.73 26.78 -22.06
N GLN A 772 -19.93 26.47 -21.56
CA GLN A 772 -21.09 27.37 -21.57
C GLN A 772 -21.60 27.76 -20.18
N TRP A 773 -21.64 26.81 -19.23
CA TRP A 773 -22.27 26.98 -17.91
C TRP A 773 -21.23 27.20 -16.79
N ALA A 774 -21.62 28.00 -15.78
CA ALA A 774 -20.86 28.28 -14.56
C ALA A 774 -21.34 27.38 -13.40
N GLY A 775 -20.43 26.93 -12.53
CA GLY A 775 -20.77 26.11 -11.34
C GLY A 775 -20.84 24.59 -11.57
N GLY A 776 -20.61 24.13 -12.80
CA GLY A 776 -20.50 22.70 -13.12
C GLY A 776 -19.21 22.06 -12.62
N SER A 777 -19.22 20.73 -12.48
CA SER A 777 -18.12 19.96 -11.88
C SER A 777 -16.92 19.75 -12.81
N GLY A 778 -16.97 20.15 -14.10
CA GLY A 778 -15.88 19.93 -15.06
C GLY A 778 -15.89 20.77 -16.35
N GLY A 779 -15.93 22.12 -16.25
CA GLY A 779 -15.82 23.02 -17.41
C GLY A 779 -14.39 23.23 -17.94
N ARG A 780 -14.21 23.50 -19.25
CA ARG A 780 -12.88 23.75 -19.85
C ARG A 780 -12.35 25.17 -19.58
N ASP A 781 -13.11 26.22 -19.93
CA ASP A 781 -12.72 27.63 -19.73
C ASP A 781 -13.66 28.43 -18.80
N THR A 782 -14.67 27.81 -18.19
CA THR A 782 -15.67 28.46 -17.31
C THR A 782 -15.40 28.28 -15.81
N ALA A 783 -15.96 29.16 -14.95
CA ALA A 783 -15.76 29.10 -13.50
C ALA A 783 -16.47 27.87 -12.88
N GLY A 784 -15.75 27.05 -12.12
CA GLY A 784 -16.24 25.80 -11.53
C GLY A 784 -15.18 25.05 -10.71
N LEU A 785 -15.59 23.99 -9.99
CA LEU A 785 -14.75 23.30 -9.02
C LEU A 785 -13.63 22.43 -9.64
N GLY A 786 -13.89 21.77 -10.77
CA GLY A 786 -12.99 20.74 -11.33
C GLY A 786 -12.27 21.08 -12.64
N GLY A 787 -12.53 22.25 -13.25
CA GLY A 787 -12.08 22.60 -14.60
C GLY A 787 -10.59 22.95 -14.81
N ILE A 788 -10.17 23.01 -16.09
CA ILE A 788 -8.77 23.22 -16.55
C ILE A 788 -8.35 24.69 -16.57
N GLY A 789 -9.22 25.60 -17.05
CA GLY A 789 -8.88 26.99 -17.36
C GLY A 789 -9.81 28.06 -16.79
N GLY A 790 -10.66 27.74 -15.82
CA GLY A 790 -11.57 28.71 -15.18
C GLY A 790 -10.84 29.75 -14.31
N PRO A 791 -11.34 31.01 -14.21
CA PRO A 791 -10.64 32.09 -13.51
C PRO A 791 -10.70 32.00 -11.96
N TYR A 792 -11.69 31.31 -11.40
CA TYR A 792 -11.87 31.08 -9.97
C TYR A 792 -12.80 29.88 -9.72
N ARG A 793 -12.78 29.36 -8.49
CA ARG A 793 -13.61 28.23 -8.08
C ARG A 793 -14.99 28.72 -7.65
N LEU A 794 -16.02 28.03 -8.12
CA LEU A 794 -17.41 28.32 -7.79
C LEU A 794 -18.12 26.98 -7.53
N ASP A 795 -18.67 26.83 -6.33
CA ASP A 795 -19.34 25.64 -5.85
C ASP A 795 -20.87 25.82 -5.94
N SER A 796 -21.56 24.86 -6.55
CA SER A 796 -23.02 24.81 -6.67
C SER A 796 -23.64 23.55 -6.03
N GLY A 797 -22.87 22.83 -5.19
CA GLY A 797 -23.34 21.70 -4.39
C GLY A 797 -23.31 20.33 -5.09
N HIS A 798 -22.56 20.19 -6.19
CA HIS A 798 -22.53 18.97 -7.02
C HIS A 798 -21.25 18.14 -6.83
N GLN A 799 -21.32 16.84 -7.13
CA GLN A 799 -20.18 15.92 -7.04
C GLN A 799 -19.01 16.37 -7.93
N VAL A 800 -17.84 16.58 -7.32
CA VAL A 800 -16.67 17.20 -7.96
C VAL A 800 -15.90 16.20 -8.81
N TYR A 801 -15.76 16.47 -10.10
CA TYR A 801 -14.90 15.69 -11.01
C TYR A 801 -13.60 16.47 -11.24
N GLN A 802 -12.52 16.05 -10.58
CA GLN A 802 -11.23 16.72 -10.70
C GLN A 802 -10.50 16.28 -11.97
N VAL A 803 -10.10 17.26 -12.79
CA VAL A 803 -9.16 17.00 -13.89
C VAL A 803 -7.75 16.83 -13.31
N PRO A 804 -6.93 15.87 -13.82
CA PRO A 804 -5.55 15.67 -13.38
C PRO A 804 -4.72 16.97 -13.44
N ASP A 805 -3.83 17.16 -12.47
CA ASP A 805 -3.05 18.39 -12.31
C ASP A 805 -2.10 18.67 -13.48
N ASP A 806 -1.67 17.63 -14.17
CA ASP A 806 -0.87 17.66 -15.40
C ASP A 806 -1.53 18.49 -16.50
N VAL A 807 -2.86 18.37 -16.63
CA VAL A 807 -3.65 19.07 -17.64
C VAL A 807 -3.85 20.53 -17.26
N LYS A 808 -3.90 20.86 -15.96
CA LYS A 808 -3.92 22.24 -15.45
C LYS A 808 -2.54 22.90 -15.59
N ALA A 809 -1.46 22.13 -15.49
CA ALA A 809 -0.09 22.60 -15.68
C ALA A 809 0.23 22.90 -17.15
N ALA A 810 -0.35 22.14 -18.09
CA ALA A 810 -0.21 22.29 -19.54
C ALA A 810 -0.97 23.50 -20.15
N VAL A 811 -1.64 24.31 -19.33
CA VAL A 811 -2.31 25.55 -19.75
C VAL A 811 -1.25 26.62 -20.10
N PRO A 812 -1.24 27.17 -21.32
CA PRO A 812 -0.27 28.21 -21.72
C PRO A 812 -0.18 29.38 -20.73
N GLU A 813 1.04 29.89 -20.49
CA GLU A 813 1.27 30.97 -19.50
C GLU A 813 0.42 32.22 -19.74
N HIS A 814 0.11 32.57 -20.99
CA HIS A 814 -0.74 33.71 -21.32
C HIS A 814 -2.19 33.53 -20.84
N ILE A 815 -2.71 32.30 -20.85
CA ILE A 815 -4.05 31.95 -20.32
C ILE A 815 -4.03 31.93 -18.79
N ARG A 816 -2.96 31.40 -18.17
CA ARG A 816 -2.80 31.44 -16.70
C ARG A 816 -2.68 32.87 -16.18
N LYS A 817 -1.97 33.74 -16.90
CA LYS A 817 -1.84 35.17 -16.57
C LYS A 817 -3.18 35.89 -16.72
N ALA A 818 -3.91 35.66 -17.82
CA ALA A 818 -5.26 36.20 -18.02
C ALA A 818 -6.26 35.71 -16.95
N ALA A 819 -6.20 34.43 -16.57
CA ALA A 819 -7.04 33.85 -15.52
C ALA A 819 -6.70 34.44 -14.14
N LYS A 820 -5.41 34.67 -13.87
CA LYS A 820 -4.93 35.31 -12.64
C LYS A 820 -5.33 36.78 -12.57
N GLU A 821 -5.26 37.53 -13.68
CA GLU A 821 -5.71 38.93 -13.74
C GLU A 821 -7.23 39.03 -13.57
N LEU A 822 -8.01 38.14 -14.21
CA LEU A 822 -9.47 38.10 -14.07
C LEU A 822 -9.89 37.63 -12.67
N GLY A 823 -9.19 36.64 -12.11
CA GLY A 823 -9.36 36.18 -10.73
C GLY A 823 -8.98 37.25 -9.71
N GLN A 824 -7.92 38.03 -9.93
CA GLN A 824 -7.56 39.17 -9.08
C GLN A 824 -8.56 40.31 -9.21
N LYS A 825 -9.13 40.55 -10.40
CA LYS A 825 -10.17 41.56 -10.60
C LYS A 825 -11.45 41.18 -9.88
N VAL A 826 -11.89 39.92 -9.99
CA VAL A 826 -13.05 39.39 -9.26
C VAL A 826 -12.77 39.27 -7.76
N PHE A 827 -11.56 38.92 -7.34
CA PHE A 827 -11.13 38.91 -5.94
C PHE A 827 -11.12 40.32 -5.35
N LYS A 828 -10.67 41.33 -6.11
CA LYS A 828 -10.77 42.75 -5.72
C LYS A 828 -12.21 43.26 -5.70
N GLU A 829 -13.07 42.78 -6.58
CA GLU A 829 -14.51 43.06 -6.56
C GLU A 829 -15.19 42.38 -5.34
N ARG A 830 -14.85 41.12 -5.01
CA ARG A 830 -15.34 40.42 -3.80
C ARG A 830 -14.76 40.96 -2.50
N LEU A 831 -13.49 41.39 -2.48
CA LEU A 831 -12.90 42.09 -1.33
C LEU A 831 -13.58 43.45 -1.10
N LYS A 832 -14.02 44.12 -2.17
CA LYS A 832 -14.88 45.31 -2.07
C LYS A 832 -16.28 44.97 -1.53
N GLU A 833 -16.83 43.79 -1.83
CA GLU A 833 -18.07 43.30 -1.22
C GLU A 833 -17.92 42.92 0.27
N ILE A 834 -16.71 42.54 0.72
CA ILE A 834 -16.43 42.07 2.12
C ILE A 834 -15.76 43.17 2.99
N GLU A 835 -15.44 44.34 2.42
CA GLU A 835 -14.83 45.51 3.08
C GLU A 835 -13.52 45.26 3.89
N MET A 836 -12.64 44.31 3.54
CA MET A 836 -11.37 44.07 4.27
C MET A 836 -10.14 44.53 3.46
N SER A 837 -9.11 45.10 4.11
CA SER A 837 -7.85 45.46 3.44
C SER A 837 -6.88 44.26 3.31
N GLU A 838 -5.99 44.26 2.31
CA GLU A 838 -5.02 43.16 2.07
C GLU A 838 -4.13 42.90 3.29
N TYR A 839 -3.65 43.95 3.96
CA TYR A 839 -2.85 43.85 5.18
C TYR A 839 -3.62 43.20 6.35
N GLU A 840 -4.91 43.53 6.50
CA GLU A 840 -5.76 42.95 7.55
C GLU A 840 -6.00 41.46 7.36
N HIS A 841 -6.11 41.03 6.11
CA HIS A 841 -6.26 39.62 5.77
C HIS A 841 -5.00 38.82 6.15
N GLU A 842 -3.80 39.33 5.83
CA GLU A 842 -2.53 38.68 6.17
C GLU A 842 -2.33 38.54 7.69
N VAL A 843 -2.66 39.59 8.45
CA VAL A 843 -2.56 39.57 9.92
C VAL A 843 -3.48 38.52 10.52
N TYR A 844 -4.69 38.38 10.00
CA TYR A 844 -5.67 37.40 10.50
C TYR A 844 -5.29 35.96 10.13
N GLU A 845 -4.82 35.73 8.91
CA GLU A 845 -4.28 34.42 8.45
C GLU A 845 -3.13 33.94 9.34
N LYS A 846 -2.26 34.85 9.80
CA LYS A 846 -1.17 34.49 10.73
C LYS A 846 -1.67 33.90 12.04
N TYR A 847 -2.77 34.43 12.60
CA TYR A 847 -3.37 33.88 13.81
C TYR A 847 -4.02 32.53 13.55
N ILE A 848 -4.82 32.39 12.48
CA ILE A 848 -5.54 31.15 12.16
C ILE A 848 -4.60 29.98 11.87
N ASN A 849 -3.55 30.20 11.07
CA ASN A 849 -2.64 29.12 10.68
C ASN A 849 -1.96 28.46 11.89
N LYS A 850 -1.72 29.23 12.96
CA LYS A 850 -1.11 28.75 14.21
C LYS A 850 -2.04 27.86 15.05
N ILE A 851 -3.36 28.08 15.00
CA ILE A 851 -4.35 27.41 15.87
C ILE A 851 -5.29 26.45 15.11
N SER A 852 -5.02 26.20 13.83
CA SER A 852 -5.91 25.43 12.96
C SER A 852 -6.15 23.98 13.43
N SER A 853 -5.14 23.35 14.02
CA SER A 853 -5.23 22.03 14.66
C SER A 853 -6.15 22.03 15.87
N GLU A 854 -6.03 23.04 16.72
CA GLU A 854 -6.77 23.20 17.96
C GLU A 854 -8.26 23.47 17.69
N ILE A 855 -8.56 24.28 16.66
CA ILE A 855 -9.93 24.52 16.20
C ILE A 855 -10.59 23.20 15.75
N LYS A 856 -9.90 22.41 14.92
CA LYS A 856 -10.43 21.11 14.46
C LYS A 856 -10.70 20.15 15.63
N MET A 857 -9.78 20.10 16.59
CA MET A 857 -9.93 19.26 17.78
C MET A 857 -11.15 19.68 18.61
N LEU A 858 -11.32 20.97 18.87
CA LEU A 858 -12.45 21.47 19.65
C LEU A 858 -13.80 21.32 18.91
N ARG A 859 -13.84 21.51 17.59
CA ARG A 859 -15.04 21.23 16.78
C ARG A 859 -15.48 19.77 16.88
N SER A 860 -14.55 18.83 16.77
CA SER A 860 -14.84 17.40 16.94
C SER A 860 -15.38 17.09 18.35
N ILE A 861 -14.84 17.76 19.38
CA ILE A 861 -15.37 17.65 20.75
C ILE A 861 -16.81 18.17 20.81
N ILE A 862 -17.10 19.36 20.27
CA ILE A 862 -18.44 19.97 20.27
C ILE A 862 -19.45 19.11 19.48
N GLU A 863 -19.03 18.48 18.40
CA GLU A 863 -19.85 17.52 17.65
C GLU A 863 -20.22 16.33 18.52
N SER A 864 -19.26 15.80 19.29
CA SER A 864 -19.46 14.68 20.23
C SER A 864 -20.17 15.02 21.53
N LEU A 865 -20.40 16.31 21.85
CA LEU A 865 -21.13 16.68 23.06
C LEU A 865 -22.62 16.32 22.92
N GLU A 866 -23.10 15.51 23.87
CA GLU A 866 -24.45 14.97 23.96
C GLU A 866 -25.41 15.88 24.76
N ALA A 867 -26.71 15.64 24.61
CA ALA A 867 -27.76 16.29 25.39
C ALA A 867 -27.74 15.85 26.85
N LYS A 868 -28.03 16.77 27.78
CA LYS A 868 -28.52 16.40 29.12
C LYS A 868 -29.97 16.83 29.29
N SER A 869 -30.91 16.14 28.65
CA SER A 869 -32.29 16.32 29.09
C SER A 869 -32.50 15.58 30.42
N HIS A 870 -32.51 16.32 31.54
CA HIS A 870 -33.15 15.85 32.77
C HIS A 870 -34.66 15.84 32.58
N ASP A 871 -35.16 14.90 31.80
CA ASP A 871 -36.60 14.75 31.65
C ASP A 871 -37.13 14.02 32.89
N ARG A 872 -38.00 14.70 33.64
CA ARG A 872 -38.55 14.18 34.90
C ARG A 872 -39.47 13.01 34.62
N GLN A 873 -38.92 11.81 34.69
CA GLN A 873 -39.68 10.58 34.54
C GLN A 873 -40.33 10.18 35.87
N TRP A 874 -41.50 9.56 35.77
CA TRP A 874 -42.17 8.98 36.92
C TRP A 874 -41.43 7.72 37.35
N VAL A 875 -40.67 7.82 38.44
CA VAL A 875 -40.07 6.65 39.09
C VAL A 875 -41.15 5.99 39.92
N ARG A 876 -41.53 4.78 39.52
CA ARG A 876 -42.64 4.00 40.10
C ARG A 876 -42.12 2.96 41.09
N HIS A 877 -43.02 2.19 41.71
CA HIS A 877 -42.71 1.11 42.66
C HIS A 877 -42.06 1.56 43.96
N ARG A 878 -42.48 2.72 44.48
CA ARG A 878 -41.94 3.30 45.72
C ARG A 878 -42.95 3.15 46.85
N THR A 879 -42.43 3.15 48.07
CA THR A 879 -43.24 3.07 49.28
C THR A 879 -43.78 4.43 49.74
N THR A 880 -43.31 5.51 49.10
CA THR A 880 -43.66 6.90 49.37
C THR A 880 -43.68 7.68 48.06
N GLY A 881 -44.54 8.70 47.97
CA GLY A 881 -44.71 9.54 46.76
C GLY A 881 -46.19 9.80 46.44
N ASP A 882 -46.47 10.22 45.21
CA ASP A 882 -47.82 10.30 44.66
C ASP A 882 -48.35 8.91 44.34
N TRP A 883 -49.66 8.72 44.46
CA TRP A 883 -50.27 7.43 44.23
C TRP A 883 -50.21 7.03 42.75
N ASP A 884 -49.74 5.82 42.44
CA ASP A 884 -49.73 5.32 41.07
C ASP A 884 -51.08 4.68 40.73
N GLU A 885 -51.93 5.43 40.01
CA GLU A 885 -53.28 5.03 39.58
C GLU A 885 -53.35 3.65 38.90
N ARG A 886 -52.24 3.16 38.34
CA ARG A 886 -52.14 1.84 37.69
C ARG A 886 -52.03 0.67 38.68
N LYS A 887 -51.61 0.94 39.92
CA LYS A 887 -51.34 -0.04 40.99
C LYS A 887 -52.44 -0.08 42.05
N LEU A 888 -53.63 0.37 41.66
CA LEU A 888 -54.77 0.54 42.56
C LEU A 888 -55.25 -0.78 43.16
N ILE A 889 -55.19 -1.85 42.37
CA ILE A 889 -55.54 -3.20 42.79
C ILE A 889 -54.52 -3.73 43.81
N GLU A 890 -53.23 -3.47 43.59
CA GLU A 890 -52.12 -3.92 44.46
C GLU A 890 -52.14 -3.19 45.81
N GLY A 891 -52.53 -1.92 45.83
CA GLY A 891 -52.73 -1.15 47.08
C GLY A 891 -53.90 -1.68 47.92
N ILE A 892 -54.98 -2.14 47.28
CA ILE A 892 -56.12 -2.77 47.95
C ILE A 892 -55.74 -4.14 48.54
N ILE A 893 -54.78 -4.83 47.93
CA ILE A 893 -54.23 -6.12 48.39
C ILE A 893 -53.18 -5.93 49.52
N GLY A 894 -52.80 -4.69 49.83
CA GLY A 894 -51.91 -4.34 50.95
C GLY A 894 -50.46 -4.11 50.55
N GLU A 895 -50.17 -4.01 49.25
CA GLU A 895 -48.82 -3.75 48.77
C GLU A 895 -48.41 -2.30 49.00
N LYS A 896 -47.21 -2.09 49.58
CA LYS A 896 -46.73 -0.76 49.96
C LYS A 896 -46.05 -0.03 48.81
N SER A 897 -45.63 -0.72 47.74
CA SER A 897 -44.85 -0.20 46.61
C SER A 897 -45.72 0.48 45.53
N ILE A 898 -46.78 1.17 45.93
CA ILE A 898 -47.82 1.69 45.04
C ILE A 898 -47.66 3.17 44.69
N TYR A 899 -46.56 3.78 45.12
CA TYR A 899 -46.31 5.19 44.95
C TYR A 899 -45.29 5.44 43.82
N LYS A 900 -45.39 6.62 43.22
CA LYS A 900 -44.49 7.17 42.20
C LYS A 900 -44.09 8.58 42.57
N TYR A 901 -42.89 8.99 42.21
CA TYR A 901 -42.49 10.39 42.30
C TYR A 901 -41.71 10.79 41.06
N ARG A 902 -41.64 12.10 40.80
CA ARG A 902 -40.86 12.66 39.70
C ARG A 902 -39.38 12.61 40.09
N ALA A 903 -38.57 11.82 39.39
CA ALA A 903 -37.12 11.82 39.58
C ALA A 903 -36.41 12.12 38.25
N ASP A 904 -35.27 12.78 38.34
CA ASP A 904 -34.43 13.07 37.18
C ASP A 904 -33.66 11.80 36.80
N VAL A 905 -33.85 11.31 35.58
CA VAL A 905 -33.15 10.15 35.03
C VAL A 905 -32.11 10.67 34.02
N PRO A 906 -30.84 10.24 34.10
CA PRO A 906 -29.85 10.63 33.10
C PRO A 906 -30.24 10.08 31.72
N PRO A 907 -30.02 10.83 30.63
CA PRO A 907 -30.43 10.42 29.29
C PRO A 907 -29.63 9.22 28.78
N GLU A 908 -30.21 8.48 27.84
CA GLU A 908 -29.53 7.38 27.15
C GLU A 908 -28.38 7.93 26.26
N PRO A 909 -27.21 7.25 26.24
CA PRO A 909 -26.06 7.66 25.44
C PRO A 909 -26.41 7.83 23.95
N GLY A 910 -26.10 8.98 23.37
CA GLY A 910 -26.35 9.29 21.95
C GLY A 910 -27.68 9.99 21.63
N SER A 911 -28.41 10.47 22.62
CA SER A 911 -29.62 11.28 22.41
C SER A 911 -29.28 12.72 21.92
N PRO A 912 -29.99 13.24 20.89
CA PRO A 912 -29.69 14.56 20.31
C PRO A 912 -30.05 15.71 21.25
N GLN A 913 -29.22 16.75 21.27
CA GLN A 913 -29.40 17.93 22.12
C GLN A 913 -30.66 18.73 21.76
N THR A 914 -31.58 18.88 22.73
CA THR A 914 -32.86 19.58 22.54
C THR A 914 -32.79 21.06 22.94
N LYS A 915 -31.99 21.43 23.94
CA LYS A 915 -31.77 22.83 24.40
C LYS A 915 -30.30 23.21 24.32
N ALA A 916 -30.00 24.45 23.94
CA ALA A 916 -28.63 24.95 23.85
C ALA A 916 -28.02 25.21 25.24
N LYS A 917 -26.70 25.07 25.37
CA LYS A 917 -25.94 25.45 26.57
C LYS A 917 -25.60 26.94 26.52
N ARG A 918 -25.75 27.63 27.65
CA ARG A 918 -25.47 29.07 27.79
C ARG A 918 -24.06 29.27 28.34
N LEU A 919 -23.23 30.02 27.63
CA LEU A 919 -21.82 30.18 27.99
C LEU A 919 -21.38 31.64 27.94
N ARG A 920 -20.82 32.16 29.02
CA ARG A 920 -20.22 33.50 29.06
C ARG A 920 -18.72 33.38 29.29
N LEU A 921 -17.95 33.95 28.36
CA LEU A 921 -16.50 34.06 28.49
C LEU A 921 -16.13 35.43 29.08
N VAL A 922 -15.44 35.43 30.21
CA VAL A 922 -14.94 36.63 30.87
C VAL A 922 -13.43 36.70 30.62
N VAL A 923 -12.95 37.78 29.99
CA VAL A 923 -11.54 37.90 29.58
C VAL A 923 -10.84 39.09 30.26
N ASP A 924 -9.60 38.87 30.69
CA ASP A 924 -8.80 39.90 31.35
C ASP A 924 -8.20 40.88 30.31
N LEU A 925 -8.62 42.14 30.36
CA LEU A 925 -8.13 43.22 29.50
C LEU A 925 -7.30 44.25 30.30
N SER A 926 -6.68 43.84 31.40
CA SER A 926 -5.87 44.71 32.24
C SER A 926 -4.50 45.06 31.61
N ALA A 927 -3.88 46.12 32.13
CA ALA A 927 -2.58 46.59 31.64
C ALA A 927 -1.43 45.59 31.86
N SER A 928 -1.57 44.62 32.78
CA SER A 928 -0.56 43.57 32.99
C SER A 928 -0.48 42.61 31.81
N MET A 929 -1.61 42.35 31.13
CA MET A 929 -1.68 41.51 29.93
C MET A 929 -0.77 42.07 28.83
N TYR A 930 -0.86 43.38 28.56
CA TYR A 930 -0.01 44.04 27.58
C TYR A 930 1.45 44.14 28.04
N ARG A 931 1.68 44.58 29.28
CA ARG A 931 3.03 44.83 29.83
C ARG A 931 3.92 43.57 29.82
N PHE A 932 3.36 42.42 30.16
CA PHE A 932 4.12 41.17 30.23
C PHE A 932 4.02 40.32 28.96
N ASN A 933 3.26 40.76 27.96
CA ASN A 933 3.13 40.03 26.70
C ASN A 933 4.48 39.77 26.02
N GLY A 934 5.42 40.72 26.06
CA GLY A 934 6.75 40.53 25.48
C GLY A 934 7.64 39.49 26.18
N VAL A 935 7.23 38.99 27.35
CA VAL A 935 7.98 37.99 28.13
C VAL A 935 7.39 36.59 27.95
N ASP A 936 6.06 36.46 28.00
CA ASP A 936 5.38 35.15 27.98
C ASP A 936 4.24 35.03 26.97
N ASN A 937 4.06 36.02 26.10
CA ASN A 937 3.01 36.06 25.07
C ASN A 937 1.59 35.84 25.64
N ARG A 938 1.32 36.23 26.90
CA ARG A 938 0.02 35.98 27.55
C ARG A 938 -1.17 36.64 26.86
N LEU A 939 -1.00 37.86 26.34
CA LEU A 939 -2.08 38.57 25.64
C LEU A 939 -2.31 37.96 24.24
N GLU A 940 -1.24 37.56 23.55
CA GLU A 940 -1.35 36.81 22.29
C GLU A 940 -2.08 35.48 22.50
N ARG A 941 -1.73 34.73 23.56
CA ARG A 941 -2.42 33.49 23.93
C ARG A 941 -3.88 33.72 24.31
N GLN A 942 -4.22 34.84 24.94
CA GLN A 942 -5.61 35.20 25.20
C GLN A 942 -6.39 35.43 23.91
N CYS A 943 -5.81 36.20 22.97
CA CYS A 943 -6.38 36.44 21.66
C CYS A 943 -6.56 35.13 20.86
N GLU A 944 -5.58 34.25 20.91
CA GLU A 944 -5.64 32.90 20.31
C GLU A 944 -6.75 32.05 20.96
N CYS A 945 -6.88 32.08 22.29
CA CYS A 945 -7.95 31.38 23.00
C CYS A 945 -9.35 31.86 22.59
N VAL A 946 -9.55 33.18 22.52
CA VAL A 946 -10.82 33.76 22.06
C VAL A 946 -11.09 33.38 20.61
N LEU A 947 -10.06 33.37 19.74
CA LEU A 947 -10.22 33.01 18.34
C LEU A 947 -10.53 31.51 18.15
N ILE A 948 -9.88 30.61 18.91
CA ILE A 948 -10.20 29.17 18.95
C ILE A 948 -11.68 29.00 19.31
N PHE A 949 -12.15 29.73 20.32
CA PHE A 949 -13.53 29.66 20.79
C PHE A 949 -14.54 30.13 19.73
N LEU A 950 -14.27 31.28 19.08
CA LEU A 950 -15.13 31.84 18.04
C LEU A 950 -15.22 30.95 16.79
N GLU A 951 -14.08 30.44 16.31
CA GLU A 951 -14.04 29.58 15.12
C GLU A 951 -14.60 28.18 15.37
N SER A 952 -14.45 27.66 16.60
CA SER A 952 -14.94 26.33 16.94
C SER A 952 -16.45 26.29 17.17
N LEU A 953 -17.05 27.38 17.67
CA LEU A 953 -18.50 27.48 17.89
C LEU A 953 -19.28 27.98 16.66
N ALA A 954 -18.60 28.51 15.64
CA ALA A 954 -19.24 28.93 14.40
C ALA A 954 -19.95 27.76 13.69
N GLY A 955 -21.27 27.87 13.50
CA GLY A 955 -22.13 26.82 12.94
C GLY A 955 -22.76 25.88 13.99
N PHE A 956 -22.46 26.06 15.27
CA PHE A 956 -23.03 25.28 16.38
C PHE A 956 -23.96 26.11 17.28
N GLU A 957 -24.61 27.13 16.73
CA GLU A 957 -25.49 28.05 17.48
C GLU A 957 -26.72 27.35 18.09
N HIS A 958 -27.09 26.19 17.55
CA HIS A 958 -28.14 25.33 18.10
C HIS A 958 -27.69 24.54 19.35
N LYS A 959 -26.38 24.34 19.55
CA LYS A 959 -25.80 23.66 20.72
C LYS A 959 -25.29 24.63 21.79
N PHE A 960 -24.73 25.77 21.38
CA PHE A 960 -24.13 26.76 22.27
C PHE A 960 -24.58 28.19 21.96
N VAL A 961 -25.03 28.90 22.98
CA VAL A 961 -25.33 30.32 22.93
C VAL A 961 -24.34 31.07 23.83
N TYR A 962 -23.50 31.90 23.22
CA TYR A 962 -22.39 32.52 23.93
C TYR A 962 -22.31 34.05 23.81
N ASP A 963 -21.65 34.66 24.77
CA ASP A 963 -21.24 36.07 24.77
C ASP A 963 -19.88 36.23 25.44
N ILE A 964 -19.18 37.32 25.11
CA ILE A 964 -17.83 37.59 25.60
C ILE A 964 -17.81 38.97 26.24
N VAL A 965 -17.34 39.04 27.47
CA VAL A 965 -17.16 40.28 28.24
C VAL A 965 -15.73 40.37 28.74
N GLY A 966 -15.16 41.56 28.70
CA GLY A 966 -13.85 41.87 29.24
C GLY A 966 -13.93 42.62 30.57
N HIS A 967 -12.85 42.62 31.34
CA HIS A 967 -12.69 43.53 32.48
C HIS A 967 -11.28 44.13 32.49
N SER A 968 -11.12 45.31 33.08
CA SER A 968 -9.84 46.00 33.23
C SER A 968 -9.78 46.76 34.56
N GLY A 969 -8.77 47.60 34.76
CA GLY A 969 -8.74 48.52 35.90
C GLY A 969 -9.78 49.64 35.82
N ASP A 970 -10.32 49.96 34.64
CA ASP A 970 -11.29 51.05 34.45
C ASP A 970 -12.74 50.58 34.59
N GLU A 971 -13.06 49.39 34.08
CA GLU A 971 -14.42 48.88 34.01
C GLU A 971 -14.46 47.37 34.26
N HIS A 972 -15.57 46.89 34.85
CA HIS A 972 -15.74 45.49 35.26
C HIS A 972 -16.59 44.68 34.27
N SER A 973 -17.16 45.30 33.24
CA SER A 973 -17.99 44.64 32.22
C SER A 973 -17.91 45.37 30.89
N ILE A 974 -16.82 45.16 30.16
CA ILE A 974 -16.59 45.65 28.80
C ILE A 974 -17.23 44.67 27.83
N GLU A 975 -18.29 45.07 27.14
CA GLU A 975 -18.99 44.18 26.23
C GLU A 975 -18.21 44.00 24.92
N LEU A 976 -17.70 42.78 24.67
CA LEU A 976 -16.93 42.46 23.47
C LEU A 976 -17.80 41.80 22.39
N ILE A 977 -18.67 40.87 22.78
CA ILE A 977 -19.63 40.19 21.91
C ILE A 977 -20.97 40.05 22.62
N ARG A 978 -22.07 40.37 21.93
CA ARG A 978 -23.43 40.17 22.42
C ARG A 978 -23.97 38.78 22.05
N LYS A 979 -24.82 38.23 22.92
CA LYS A 979 -25.52 36.95 22.77
C LYS A 979 -26.13 36.68 21.38
N ASN A 980 -26.71 37.71 20.75
CA ASN A 980 -27.41 37.58 19.46
C ASN A 980 -26.61 38.15 18.26
N GLN A 981 -25.35 38.56 18.48
CA GLN A 981 -24.52 39.20 17.46
C GLN A 981 -23.09 38.62 17.47
N PRO A 982 -22.92 37.30 17.21
CA PRO A 982 -21.59 36.75 17.01
C PRO A 982 -20.97 37.30 15.72
N PRO A 983 -19.63 37.40 15.65
CA PRO A 983 -18.94 37.92 14.49
C PRO A 983 -19.10 36.96 13.29
N LYS A 984 -19.67 37.48 12.19
CA LYS A 984 -20.05 36.70 11.01
C LYS A 984 -18.87 36.47 10.07
N ASN A 985 -18.04 37.49 9.92
CA ASN A 985 -16.94 37.51 8.95
C ASN A 985 -15.58 37.68 9.65
N ASN A 986 -14.52 37.24 8.98
CA ASN A 986 -13.13 37.35 9.46
C ASN A 986 -12.75 38.79 9.86
N LYS A 987 -13.34 39.81 9.21
CA LYS A 987 -13.13 41.24 9.52
C LYS A 987 -13.62 41.60 10.91
N GLU A 988 -14.78 41.11 11.31
CA GLU A 988 -15.36 41.40 12.62
C GLU A 988 -14.57 40.70 13.73
N ARG A 989 -14.09 39.48 13.49
CA ARG A 989 -13.19 38.77 14.40
C ARG A 989 -11.85 39.48 14.55
N LEU A 990 -11.25 39.94 13.46
CA LEU A 990 -10.02 40.74 13.52
C LEU A 990 -10.22 42.07 14.25
N LYS A 991 -11.36 42.75 14.01
CA LYS A 991 -11.71 44.00 14.70
C LYS A 991 -11.83 43.79 16.22
N LEU A 992 -12.39 42.65 16.65
CA LEU A 992 -12.45 42.25 18.05
C LEU A 992 -11.06 42.07 18.67
N LEU A 993 -10.16 41.35 17.99
CA LEU A 993 -8.79 41.14 18.48
C LEU A 993 -8.03 42.47 18.59
N LYS A 994 -8.16 43.35 17.59
CA LYS A 994 -7.60 44.72 17.66
C LYS A 994 -8.18 45.50 18.84
N LEU A 995 -9.49 45.41 19.08
CA LEU A 995 -10.15 46.08 20.20
C LEU A 995 -9.57 45.60 21.55
N MET A 996 -9.43 44.28 21.75
CA MET A 996 -8.83 43.72 22.96
C MET A 996 -7.39 44.22 23.16
N TYR A 997 -6.59 44.20 22.10
CA TYR A 997 -5.20 44.65 22.13
C TYR A 997 -5.09 46.15 22.47
N THR A 998 -5.86 46.99 21.77
CA THR A 998 -5.91 48.44 22.03
C THR A 998 -6.39 48.74 23.44
N HIS A 999 -7.41 48.03 23.92
CA HIS A 999 -7.95 48.24 25.26
C HIS A 999 -6.90 47.96 26.35
N THR A 1000 -6.19 46.84 26.27
CA THR A 1000 -5.13 46.49 27.25
C THR A 1000 -3.95 47.45 27.25
N MET A 1001 -3.72 48.18 26.15
CA MET A 1001 -2.65 49.17 26.03
C MET A 1001 -2.98 50.49 26.75
N PHE A 1002 -4.26 50.89 26.76
CA PHE A 1002 -4.68 52.22 27.23
C PHE A 1002 -5.45 52.22 28.55
N CYS A 1003 -5.78 51.06 29.12
CA CYS A 1003 -6.52 50.98 30.38
C CYS A 1003 -5.67 51.31 31.62
N SER A 1004 -6.31 51.80 32.69
CA SER A 1004 -5.66 52.05 33.98
C SER A 1004 -5.21 50.76 34.66
N SER A 1005 -4.19 50.87 35.53
CA SER A 1005 -3.73 49.74 36.34
C SER A 1005 -4.73 49.42 37.46
N GLY A 1006 -5.32 48.22 37.40
CA GLY A 1006 -6.26 47.68 38.39
C GLY A 1006 -6.83 46.35 37.89
N ASP A 1007 -7.41 45.56 38.79
CA ASP A 1007 -8.06 44.29 38.45
C ASP A 1007 -9.47 44.23 39.06
N ASN A 1008 -10.47 44.14 38.18
CA ASN A 1008 -11.88 44.01 38.53
C ASN A 1008 -12.41 42.57 38.38
N THR A 1009 -11.54 41.55 38.33
CA THR A 1009 -11.91 40.13 38.13
C THR A 1009 -13.08 39.68 39.03
N PHE A 1010 -13.08 40.06 40.32
CA PHE A 1010 -14.16 39.69 41.25
C PHE A 1010 -15.51 40.31 40.90
N SER A 1011 -15.49 41.61 40.61
CA SER A 1011 -16.70 42.34 40.20
C SER A 1011 -17.21 41.81 38.86
N ALA A 1012 -16.32 41.53 37.91
CA ALA A 1012 -16.64 40.96 36.61
C ALA A 1012 -17.27 39.57 36.72
N LEU A 1013 -16.69 38.68 37.54
CA LEU A 1013 -17.24 37.36 37.80
C LEU A 1013 -18.63 37.45 38.44
N LYS A 1014 -18.80 38.33 39.44
CA LYS A 1014 -20.10 38.53 40.10
C LYS A 1014 -21.16 39.03 39.12
N THR A 1015 -20.85 40.06 38.34
CA THR A 1015 -21.75 40.59 37.31
C THR A 1015 -22.08 39.53 36.25
N ALA A 1016 -21.11 38.69 35.87
CA ALA A 1016 -21.33 37.60 34.92
C ALA A 1016 -22.30 36.53 35.46
N ILE A 1017 -22.15 36.14 36.73
CA ILE A 1017 -23.05 35.20 37.42
C ILE A 1017 -24.46 35.79 37.54
N ASP A 1018 -24.58 37.01 38.07
CA ASP A 1018 -25.86 37.68 38.29
C ASP A 1018 -26.66 37.82 36.98
N ALA A 1019 -25.96 38.16 35.88
CA ALA A 1019 -26.61 38.33 34.59
C ALA A 1019 -26.98 37.00 33.90
N LEU A 1020 -26.26 35.90 34.13
CA LEU A 1020 -26.70 34.57 33.67
C LEU A 1020 -27.87 34.02 34.52
N GLN A 1021 -27.90 34.36 35.81
CA GLN A 1021 -28.99 33.98 36.72
C GLN A 1021 -30.31 34.70 36.40
N ALA A 1022 -30.26 35.93 35.89
CA ALA A 1022 -31.45 36.68 35.50
C ALA A 1022 -32.13 36.18 34.21
N GLU A 1023 -31.47 35.31 33.42
CA GLU A 1023 -32.05 34.72 32.21
C GLU A 1023 -33.08 33.63 32.56
N PRO A 1024 -34.19 33.46 31.81
CA PRO A 1024 -35.21 32.44 32.11
C PRO A 1024 -34.72 31.01 31.86
N ASP A 1025 -35.00 30.11 32.81
CA ASP A 1025 -34.55 28.70 32.84
C ASP A 1025 -35.11 27.84 31.69
N ASP A 1026 -36.26 28.20 31.12
CA ASP A 1026 -36.92 27.38 30.10
C ASP A 1026 -36.17 27.29 28.76
N THR A 1027 -35.20 28.18 28.53
CA THR A 1027 -34.56 28.37 27.21
C THR A 1027 -33.23 27.64 27.00
N VAL A 1028 -32.54 27.24 28.08
CA VAL A 1028 -31.15 26.74 28.03
C VAL A 1028 -30.95 25.57 28.98
N ASP A 1029 -30.03 24.68 28.63
CA ASP A 1029 -29.78 23.41 29.32
C ASP A 1029 -28.89 23.59 30.56
N GLU A 1030 -27.73 24.22 30.38
CA GLU A 1030 -26.73 24.47 31.42
C GLU A 1030 -26.13 25.88 31.24
N ARG A 1031 -25.64 26.47 32.33
CA ARG A 1031 -25.03 27.81 32.35
C ARG A 1031 -23.57 27.74 32.80
N PHE A 1032 -22.69 28.29 31.98
CA PHE A 1032 -21.25 28.29 32.19
C PHE A 1032 -20.69 29.71 32.23
N VAL A 1033 -19.82 29.98 33.19
CA VAL A 1033 -18.93 31.16 33.20
C VAL A 1033 -17.49 30.66 33.19
N ILE A 1034 -16.71 31.06 32.18
CA ILE A 1034 -15.28 30.76 32.11
C ILE A 1034 -14.53 32.08 32.22
N VAL A 1035 -13.71 32.23 33.26
CA VAL A 1035 -12.86 33.40 33.47
C VAL A 1035 -11.45 33.11 32.98
N ILE A 1036 -10.91 33.95 32.11
CA ILE A 1036 -9.53 33.89 31.63
C ILE A 1036 -8.73 35.02 32.28
N SER A 1037 -7.66 34.67 33.00
CA SER A 1037 -6.85 35.64 33.77
C SER A 1037 -5.35 35.29 33.81
N ASP A 1038 -4.51 36.28 34.15
CA ASP A 1038 -3.04 36.17 34.25
C ASP A 1038 -2.49 35.62 35.58
N ALA A 1039 -3.39 35.15 36.46
CA ALA A 1039 -3.08 34.51 37.75
C ALA A 1039 -2.38 35.42 38.78
N ASN A 1040 -2.52 36.75 38.68
CA ASN A 1040 -1.80 37.71 39.53
C ASN A 1040 -2.59 38.25 40.73
N PHE A 1041 -3.30 37.38 41.47
CA PHE A 1041 -4.21 37.79 42.55
C PHE A 1041 -3.53 38.49 43.74
N ASP A 1042 -2.29 38.13 44.06
CA ASP A 1042 -1.55 38.70 45.20
C ASP A 1042 -1.31 40.20 45.06
N ARG A 1043 -1.09 40.68 43.82
CA ARG A 1043 -0.78 42.09 43.53
C ARG A 1043 -1.98 43.01 43.70
N TYR A 1044 -3.18 42.46 43.59
CA TYR A 1044 -4.45 43.19 43.70
C TYR A 1044 -5.15 42.93 45.04
N GLY A 1045 -4.48 42.27 45.99
CA GLY A 1045 -5.02 41.99 47.32
C GLY A 1045 -6.15 40.97 47.33
N LEU A 1046 -6.22 40.12 46.30
CA LEU A 1046 -7.31 39.17 46.09
C LEU A 1046 -7.00 37.82 46.75
N SER A 1047 -7.85 37.38 47.67
CA SER A 1047 -7.66 36.09 48.36
C SER A 1047 -8.15 34.91 47.50
N PRO A 1048 -7.31 33.89 47.24
CA PRO A 1048 -7.72 32.69 46.48
C PRO A 1048 -8.89 31.94 47.12
N LYS A 1049 -8.98 31.97 48.46
CA LYS A 1049 -10.09 31.36 49.21
C LYS A 1049 -11.42 32.07 48.94
N VAL A 1050 -11.40 33.39 48.79
CA VAL A 1050 -12.61 34.16 48.47
C VAL A 1050 -12.99 33.96 47.01
N PHE A 1051 -12.01 33.87 46.11
CA PHE A 1051 -12.24 33.57 44.68
C PHE A 1051 -12.86 32.18 44.50
N GLY A 1052 -12.32 31.17 45.19
CA GLY A 1052 -12.86 29.80 45.18
C GLY A 1052 -14.30 29.73 45.70
N LYS A 1053 -14.65 30.50 46.73
CA LYS A 1053 -16.04 30.61 47.21
C LYS A 1053 -16.97 31.27 46.19
N MET A 1054 -16.48 32.26 45.44
CA MET A 1054 -17.27 32.90 44.37
C MET A 1054 -17.49 31.97 43.18
N LEU A 1055 -16.52 31.12 42.83
CA LEU A 1055 -16.72 30.08 41.80
C LEU A 1055 -17.77 29.02 42.18
N GLN A 1056 -18.13 28.94 43.46
CA GLN A 1056 -19.13 28.03 44.01
C GLN A 1056 -20.37 28.76 44.55
N SER A 1057 -20.55 30.05 44.27
CA SER A 1057 -21.59 30.85 44.92
C SER A 1057 -23.01 30.54 44.44
N ASN A 1058 -23.17 29.88 43.29
CA ASN A 1058 -24.46 29.56 42.70
C ASN A 1058 -24.45 28.15 42.10
N GLU A 1059 -25.42 27.32 42.47
CA GLU A 1059 -25.57 25.94 41.97
C GLU A 1059 -26.08 25.89 40.53
N ASN A 1060 -26.80 26.91 40.07
CA ASN A 1060 -27.37 26.97 38.72
C ASN A 1060 -26.40 27.52 37.66
N VAL A 1061 -25.22 28.01 38.06
CA VAL A 1061 -24.22 28.58 37.15
C VAL A 1061 -22.84 27.98 37.45
N GLN A 1062 -22.34 27.15 36.54
CA GLN A 1062 -21.04 26.53 36.68
C GLN A 1062 -19.92 27.50 36.31
N CYS A 1063 -19.13 27.90 37.30
CA CYS A 1063 -18.02 28.83 37.10
C CYS A 1063 -16.66 28.11 37.08
N PHE A 1064 -15.79 28.47 36.14
CA PHE A 1064 -14.45 27.92 35.97
C PHE A 1064 -13.43 29.04 35.73
N ALA A 1065 -12.20 28.84 36.17
CA ALA A 1065 -11.10 29.76 35.95
C ALA A 1065 -9.98 29.10 35.12
N MET A 1066 -9.51 29.80 34.09
CA MET A 1066 -8.44 29.39 33.22
C MET A 1066 -7.30 30.42 33.28
N PHE A 1067 -6.17 30.00 33.81
CA PHE A 1067 -4.99 30.83 33.98
C PHE A 1067 -4.06 30.68 32.79
N ILE A 1068 -3.94 31.74 32.00
CA ILE A 1068 -3.15 31.76 30.75
C ILE A 1068 -1.81 32.48 30.89
N GLY A 1069 -1.52 33.08 32.05
CA GLY A 1069 -0.24 33.69 32.37
C GLY A 1069 0.26 33.22 33.73
N SER A 1070 1.58 33.28 33.96
CA SER A 1070 2.16 33.06 35.29
C SER A 1070 3.48 33.80 35.42
N LEU A 1071 3.67 34.55 36.52
CA LEU A 1071 4.98 35.02 36.95
C LEU A 1071 5.56 33.99 37.92
N GLY A 1072 6.38 33.05 37.43
CA GLY A 1072 6.91 31.95 38.23
C GLY A 1072 5.90 30.82 38.45
N GLN A 1073 5.78 30.30 39.68
CA GLN A 1073 4.87 29.18 40.04
C GLN A 1073 3.48 29.63 40.54
N GLN A 1074 3.13 30.91 40.37
CA GLN A 1074 1.89 31.49 40.94
C GLN A 1074 0.62 30.82 40.43
N ALA A 1075 0.49 30.55 39.13
CA ALA A 1075 -0.70 29.91 38.57
C ALA A 1075 -0.94 28.49 39.13
N SER A 1076 0.14 27.71 39.30
CA SER A 1076 0.06 26.37 39.91
C SER A 1076 -0.31 26.41 41.39
N LEU A 1077 0.23 27.39 42.14
CA LEU A 1077 -0.12 27.61 43.55
C LEU A 1077 -1.58 28.06 43.70
N LEU A 1078 -2.09 28.91 42.80
CA LEU A 1078 -3.49 29.30 42.80
C LEU A 1078 -4.41 28.13 42.48
N GLN A 1079 -4.07 27.30 41.49
CA GLN A 1079 -4.82 26.10 41.16
C GLN A 1079 -4.94 25.14 42.36
N GLN A 1080 -3.85 24.94 43.13
CA GLN A 1080 -3.86 24.11 44.33
C GLN A 1080 -4.75 24.65 45.47
N ASN A 1081 -4.98 25.97 45.50
CA ASN A 1081 -5.81 26.63 46.51
C ASN A 1081 -7.28 26.81 46.08
N LEU A 1082 -7.64 26.44 44.85
CA LEU A 1082 -9.01 26.46 44.35
C LEU A 1082 -9.70 25.10 44.51
N PRO A 1083 -11.05 25.07 44.52
CA PRO A 1083 -11.78 23.82 44.55
C PRO A 1083 -11.40 22.92 43.36
N SER A 1084 -11.32 21.61 43.63
CA SER A 1084 -10.94 20.61 42.61
C SER A 1084 -11.84 20.71 41.37
N GLY A 1085 -11.24 20.71 40.18
CA GLY A 1085 -11.96 20.81 38.91
C GLY A 1085 -12.45 22.22 38.52
N LYS A 1086 -12.20 23.26 39.33
CA LYS A 1086 -12.66 24.64 39.04
C LYS A 1086 -11.56 25.58 38.52
N GLY A 1087 -10.28 25.21 38.65
CA GLY A 1087 -9.13 25.98 38.18
C GLY A 1087 -8.23 25.18 37.23
N PHE A 1088 -7.85 25.79 36.10
CA PHE A 1088 -7.00 25.19 35.09
C PHE A 1088 -5.85 26.12 34.72
N VAL A 1089 -4.64 25.58 34.56
CA VAL A 1089 -3.46 26.34 34.10
C VAL A 1089 -3.18 25.96 32.66
N CYS A 1090 -3.18 26.94 31.76
CA CYS A 1090 -2.99 26.77 30.32
C CYS A 1090 -1.83 27.64 29.85
N LEU A 1091 -0.60 27.10 29.90
CA LEU A 1091 0.58 27.84 29.44
C LEU A 1091 0.81 27.70 27.92
N GLU A 1092 0.22 26.69 27.29
CA GLU A 1092 0.30 26.45 25.85
C GLU A 1092 -1.09 26.40 25.19
N THR A 1093 -1.20 26.85 23.94
CA THR A 1093 -2.48 26.88 23.20
C THR A 1093 -3.06 25.50 22.92
N ASN A 1094 -2.21 24.48 22.76
CA ASN A 1094 -2.60 23.09 22.53
C ASN A 1094 -3.36 22.45 23.72
N GLN A 1095 -3.28 23.04 24.92
CA GLN A 1095 -3.97 22.58 26.13
C GLN A 1095 -5.41 23.10 26.21
N ILE A 1096 -5.71 24.20 25.51
CA ILE A 1096 -7.02 24.87 25.56
C ILE A 1096 -8.17 23.92 25.14
N PRO A 1097 -8.09 23.17 24.02
CA PRO A 1097 -9.16 22.24 23.64
C PRO A 1097 -9.38 21.12 24.68
N LYS A 1098 -8.30 20.63 25.32
CA LYS A 1098 -8.40 19.59 26.36
C LYS A 1098 -9.07 20.12 27.63
N VAL A 1099 -8.72 21.33 28.05
CA VAL A 1099 -9.33 21.98 29.21
C VAL A 1099 -10.81 22.29 28.96
N LEU A 1100 -11.15 22.81 27.78
CA LEU A 1100 -12.54 23.04 27.40
C LEU A 1100 -13.35 21.74 27.32
N LYS A 1101 -12.75 20.64 26.81
CA LYS A 1101 -13.37 19.32 26.88
C LYS A 1101 -13.67 18.93 28.33
N THR A 1102 -12.70 19.07 29.24
CA THR A 1102 -12.90 18.77 30.65
C THR A 1102 -14.01 19.65 31.23
N ILE A 1103 -14.04 20.96 30.96
CA ILE A 1103 -15.09 21.88 31.44
C ILE A 1103 -16.48 21.47 30.94
N PHE A 1104 -16.61 21.09 29.67
CA PHE A 1104 -17.90 20.69 29.09
C PHE A 1104 -18.32 19.27 29.46
N THR A 1105 -17.42 18.45 30.01
CA THR A 1105 -17.68 17.04 30.41
C THR A 1105 -17.62 16.82 31.91
N SER A 1106 -17.11 17.77 32.69
CA SER A 1106 -16.95 17.63 34.14
C SER A 1106 -18.29 17.75 34.86
N ASP A 1107 -18.87 16.58 35.16
CA ASP A 1107 -19.95 16.40 36.14
C ASP A 1107 -19.45 16.01 37.54
N VAL A 1108 -18.14 16.06 37.79
CA VAL A 1108 -17.58 15.43 38.98
C VAL A 1108 -17.46 16.43 40.13
N LEU A 1109 -18.47 16.36 41.02
CA LEU A 1109 -18.59 16.83 42.41
C LEU A 1109 -19.66 17.91 42.63
N HIS A 1110 -20.92 17.50 42.53
CA HIS A 1110 -21.92 17.86 43.54
C HIS A 1110 -22.54 16.58 44.11
#